data_AF-A0A660UJI4-F1
#
_entry.id   AF-A0A660UJI4-F1
#
_cell.length_a   1.000
_cell.length_b   1.000
_cell.length_c   1.000
_cell.angle_alpha   90.00
_cell.angle_beta   90.00
_cell.angle_gamma   90.00
#
_symmetry.space_group_name_H-M   'P 1'
#
loop_
_entity.id
_entity.type
_entity.pdbx_description
1 polymer ?
#
loop_
_entity_poly.entity_id
_entity_poly.type
_entity_poly.pdbx_seq_one_letter_code
_entity_poly.pdbx_strand_id
1 'polypeptide(L)'
;MKKVEPSNKEKLELIAHQKQYSHVIWDWNGTLIDDVWLCLDILNSILCSHEKPIVSRDQYIDLFKHPVKQYYEELGFDFSRVSFVARDAVARAFVEMYGTQHNEFPTECREAEYERRIKLAYPIHPELFDRLYNDWSTLDKFQRTRGVLRLMAAVIHSLWEQQDKNLLIMPATVPIDDSSVQSELTRYLDDQWSPVISKDVDGEHSLPLAMDRKLSNLGRYSACRRVARTIYVGSAPIQNAANRGVDDRMVKLGCVQPGETVATFGDALRRLTDKATYLYVDGNRYWYSTQPTVTRLADDRANQLHEHDLEDEIIRRLRDEARSRGDFHRVHACVASSDVPDERECRLVILAPEYAHTKKQDTSPARQEAQRILENRGNSPRNFKNTLIFLAADLVRIKELKSAIGQYLAWKTICAEKETLNLDAFQSKQAETKRRNANDTINAQIPEAYQWLLVPTQPDPKGEVVWTEIRQQGSDSLALRASKKLKNEELLLVQMGGIRLKIELDRIPLWRGESVLIKQLIDDFATYLYLPRLRDQDILILAIRDGVTRLTWQAEAFAYAEDYDETAKRYQGLVGGSMVQILTDSKALLVKSEIAAKQIAEDSQGTPPGDGGGDEPTPPGEEPKPPGGPDDPPGGGDQSREPEKTVYRRFHGSVALDSLRAGRDASRIADEVIQHLVGLVGSDVEVNLEIQASIPEGVPDKTMRDVSENCSVLKFETFGFEES
;
A
#
# COMPACT_ATOMS: atom_id res chain seq x y z
N MET A 1 32.99 -38.06 -66.01
CA MET A 1 33.67 -39.37 -65.82
C MET A 1 32.69 -40.47 -66.21
N LYS A 2 33.02 -41.33 -67.18
CA LYS A 2 32.18 -42.49 -67.52
C LYS A 2 32.19 -43.47 -66.34
N LYS A 3 31.06 -43.63 -65.65
CA LYS A 3 30.86 -44.73 -64.69
C LYS A 3 30.68 -46.02 -65.50
N VAL A 4 31.56 -46.98 -65.28
CA VAL A 4 31.41 -48.35 -65.75
C VAL A 4 30.37 -49.02 -64.86
N GLU A 5 29.30 -49.58 -65.45
CA GLU A 5 28.33 -50.36 -64.70
C GLU A 5 28.93 -51.73 -64.32
N PRO A 6 28.78 -52.17 -63.05
CA PRO A 6 29.23 -53.48 -62.63
C PRO A 6 28.36 -54.59 -63.24
N SER A 7 28.97 -55.74 -63.51
CA SER A 7 28.35 -56.92 -64.08
C SER A 7 27.29 -57.53 -63.16
N ASN A 8 26.36 -58.31 -63.72
CA ASN A 8 25.32 -59.00 -62.93
C ASN A 8 25.91 -59.93 -61.85
N LYS A 9 27.14 -60.41 -62.03
CA LYS A 9 27.83 -61.24 -61.04
C LYS A 9 28.27 -60.42 -59.82
N GLU A 10 28.79 -59.21 -60.05
CA GLU A 10 29.17 -58.26 -58.98
C GLU A 10 27.95 -57.72 -58.23
N LYS A 11 26.83 -57.47 -58.94
CA LYS A 11 25.57 -57.05 -58.31
C LYS A 11 24.98 -58.15 -57.42
N LEU A 12 25.05 -59.42 -57.83
CA LEU A 12 24.58 -60.57 -57.04
C LEU A 12 25.47 -60.88 -55.83
N GLU A 13 26.79 -60.69 -55.95
CA GLU A 13 27.72 -60.78 -54.81
C GLU A 13 27.45 -59.68 -53.77
N LEU A 14 27.13 -58.46 -54.20
CA LEU A 14 26.72 -57.37 -53.30
C LEU A 14 25.44 -57.68 -52.53
N ILE A 15 24.43 -58.27 -53.19
CA ILE A 15 23.15 -58.65 -52.59
C ILE A 15 23.29 -59.87 -51.67
N ALA A 16 24.19 -60.81 -51.98
CA ALA A 16 24.47 -61.95 -51.11
C ALA A 16 25.10 -61.52 -49.77
N HIS A 17 25.93 -60.47 -49.78
CA HIS A 17 26.47 -59.85 -48.56
C HIS A 17 25.43 -59.00 -47.80
N GLN A 18 24.28 -58.66 -48.42
CA GLN A 18 23.25 -57.84 -47.78
C GLN A 18 22.39 -58.60 -46.75
N LYS A 19 22.36 -59.94 -46.78
CA LYS A 19 21.63 -60.77 -45.79
C LYS A 19 22.15 -60.64 -44.35
N GLN A 20 23.32 -60.03 -44.15
CA GLN A 20 23.92 -59.82 -42.84
C GLN A 20 23.50 -58.49 -42.19
N TYR A 21 22.76 -57.63 -42.90
CA TYR A 21 22.31 -56.33 -42.40
C TYR A 21 20.80 -56.33 -42.16
N SER A 22 20.38 -55.92 -40.96
CA SER A 22 18.97 -55.87 -40.56
C SER A 22 18.21 -54.67 -41.14
N HIS A 23 18.92 -53.60 -41.54
CA HIS A 23 18.36 -52.37 -42.09
C HIS A 23 19.30 -51.73 -43.14
N VAL A 24 18.71 -51.04 -44.12
CA VAL A 24 19.39 -50.28 -45.19
C VAL A 24 18.78 -48.87 -45.23
N ILE A 25 19.60 -47.81 -45.31
CA ILE A 25 19.12 -46.41 -45.41
C ILE A 25 19.69 -45.72 -46.66
N TRP A 26 18.83 -44.88 -47.24
CA TRP A 26 18.91 -44.30 -48.58
C TRP A 26 19.41 -42.84 -48.63
N ASP A 27 19.71 -42.43 -49.85
CA ASP A 27 20.62 -41.37 -50.28
C ASP A 27 19.95 -40.00 -50.37
N TRP A 28 20.68 -39.00 -49.90
CA TRP A 28 20.21 -37.69 -49.47
C TRP A 28 20.42 -36.57 -50.50
N ASN A 29 20.90 -36.90 -51.70
CA ASN A 29 21.12 -35.96 -52.81
C ASN A 29 20.31 -36.30 -54.07
N GLY A 30 19.24 -37.09 -53.96
CA GLY A 30 18.37 -37.44 -55.09
C GLY A 30 18.96 -38.49 -56.04
N THR A 31 19.99 -39.24 -55.63
CA THR A 31 20.60 -40.29 -56.47
C THR A 31 20.01 -41.69 -56.26
N LEU A 32 19.26 -41.97 -55.17
CA LEU A 32 18.55 -43.25 -54.98
C LEU A 32 17.05 -43.19 -55.28
N ILE A 33 16.35 -42.10 -54.95
CA ILE A 33 14.94 -41.89 -55.33
C ILE A 33 14.91 -41.04 -56.59
N ASP A 34 14.42 -41.61 -57.69
CA ASP A 34 14.07 -40.84 -58.89
C ASP A 34 12.83 -40.01 -58.57
N ASP A 35 13.00 -38.79 -58.09
CA ASP A 35 11.95 -37.80 -57.83
C ASP A 35 11.66 -36.91 -59.05
N VAL A 36 12.40 -37.12 -60.14
CA VAL A 36 12.27 -36.35 -61.39
C VAL A 36 10.85 -36.42 -61.93
N TRP A 37 10.17 -37.57 -61.81
CA TRP A 37 8.77 -37.70 -62.24
C TRP A 37 7.84 -36.77 -61.45
N LEU A 38 8.07 -36.58 -60.14
CA LEU A 38 7.26 -35.71 -59.29
C LEU A 38 7.56 -34.24 -59.58
N CYS A 39 8.84 -33.88 -59.71
CA CYS A 39 9.23 -32.53 -60.13
C CYS A 39 8.66 -32.18 -61.51
N LEU A 40 8.67 -33.13 -62.45
CA LEU A 40 8.04 -33.00 -63.76
C LEU A 40 6.53 -32.84 -63.68
N ASP A 41 5.86 -33.64 -62.85
CA ASP A 41 4.41 -33.57 -62.69
C ASP A 41 3.96 -32.22 -62.09
N ILE A 42 4.68 -31.76 -61.07
CA ILE A 42 4.49 -30.43 -60.47
C ILE A 42 4.76 -29.34 -61.52
N LEU A 43 5.88 -29.43 -62.23
CA LEU A 43 6.26 -28.44 -63.24
C LEU A 43 5.24 -28.38 -64.38
N ASN A 44 4.83 -29.53 -64.91
CA ASN A 44 3.86 -29.62 -66.00
C ASN A 44 2.47 -29.16 -65.55
N SER A 45 2.09 -29.40 -64.30
CA SER A 45 0.88 -28.82 -63.71
C SER A 45 0.94 -27.29 -63.69
N ILE A 46 2.09 -26.71 -63.33
CA ILE A 46 2.32 -25.25 -63.37
C ILE A 46 2.33 -24.73 -64.82
N LEU A 47 2.98 -25.42 -65.75
CA LEU A 47 3.01 -25.02 -67.16
C LEU A 47 1.59 -25.02 -67.75
N CYS A 48 0.82 -26.08 -67.51
CA CYS A 48 -0.58 -26.18 -67.92
C CYS A 48 -1.45 -25.05 -67.36
N SER A 49 -1.32 -24.73 -66.07
CA SER A 49 -2.12 -23.66 -65.44
C SER A 49 -1.81 -22.26 -65.98
N HIS A 50 -0.63 -22.08 -66.59
CA HIS A 50 -0.18 -20.85 -67.24
C HIS A 50 -0.26 -20.90 -68.77
N GLU A 51 -0.99 -21.88 -69.33
CA GLU A 51 -1.15 -22.08 -70.78
C GLU A 51 0.21 -22.20 -71.51
N LYS A 52 1.20 -22.81 -70.85
CA LYS A 52 2.53 -23.10 -71.39
C LYS A 52 2.65 -24.56 -71.83
N PRO A 53 3.51 -24.85 -72.82
CA PRO A 53 3.78 -26.23 -73.22
C PRO A 53 4.38 -27.02 -72.07
N ILE A 54 3.88 -28.23 -71.83
CA ILE A 54 4.50 -29.19 -70.91
C ILE A 54 5.88 -29.60 -71.43
N VAL A 55 6.78 -29.99 -70.53
CA VAL A 55 8.11 -30.50 -70.85
C VAL A 55 8.23 -32.00 -70.61
N SER A 56 8.97 -32.66 -71.49
CA SER A 56 9.37 -34.05 -71.32
C SER A 56 10.49 -34.18 -70.27
N ARG A 57 10.74 -35.41 -69.81
CA ARG A 57 11.84 -35.69 -68.89
C ARG A 57 13.20 -35.23 -69.40
N ASP A 58 13.49 -35.48 -70.68
CA ASP A 58 14.77 -35.10 -71.29
C ASP A 58 14.88 -33.57 -71.39
N GLN A 59 13.80 -32.89 -71.78
CA GLN A 59 13.74 -31.42 -71.80
C GLN A 59 13.91 -30.82 -70.41
N TYR A 60 13.29 -31.41 -69.39
CA TYR A 60 13.44 -30.98 -68.00
C TYR A 60 14.89 -31.05 -67.54
N ILE A 61 15.59 -32.15 -67.83
CA ILE A 61 17.00 -32.34 -67.46
C ILE A 61 17.90 -31.37 -68.24
N ASP A 62 17.66 -31.18 -69.54
CA ASP A 62 18.49 -30.33 -70.40
C ASP A 62 18.31 -28.83 -70.12
N LEU A 63 17.09 -28.41 -69.76
CA LEU A 63 16.78 -27.00 -69.48
C LEU A 63 17.16 -26.60 -68.05
N PHE A 64 17.20 -27.54 -67.10
CA PHE A 64 17.41 -27.22 -65.69
C PHE A 64 18.76 -26.53 -65.46
N LYS A 65 18.71 -25.30 -64.95
CA LYS A 65 19.90 -24.48 -64.71
C LYS A 65 19.71 -23.47 -63.60
N HIS A 66 20.84 -22.99 -63.08
CA HIS A 66 20.91 -21.92 -62.10
C HIS A 66 21.39 -20.62 -62.75
N PRO A 67 20.88 -19.44 -62.32
CA PRO A 67 19.83 -19.26 -61.31
C PRO A 67 18.46 -19.71 -61.82
N VAL A 68 17.63 -20.25 -60.91
CA VAL A 68 16.31 -20.86 -61.19
C VAL A 68 15.40 -19.95 -62.02
N LYS A 69 15.54 -18.63 -61.88
CA LYS A 69 14.83 -17.66 -62.73
C LYS A 69 15.06 -17.90 -64.24
N GLN A 70 16.30 -18.11 -64.66
CA GLN A 70 16.63 -18.33 -66.08
C GLN A 70 16.07 -19.64 -66.61
N TYR A 71 15.94 -20.66 -65.76
CA TYR A 71 15.29 -21.91 -66.09
C TYR A 71 13.81 -21.69 -66.44
N TYR A 72 13.06 -20.96 -65.60
CA TYR A 72 11.67 -20.63 -65.91
C TYR A 72 11.52 -19.66 -67.09
N GLU A 73 12.47 -18.73 -67.30
CA GLU A 73 12.48 -17.87 -68.50
C GLU A 73 12.54 -18.70 -69.79
N GLU A 74 13.38 -19.75 -69.83
CA GLU A 74 13.47 -20.66 -70.97
C GLU A 74 12.24 -21.55 -71.13
N LEU A 75 11.53 -21.86 -70.05
CA LEU A 75 10.23 -22.54 -70.10
C LEU A 75 9.09 -21.63 -70.61
N GLY A 76 9.40 -20.39 -71.02
CA GLY A 76 8.44 -19.46 -71.61
C GLY A 76 7.72 -18.58 -70.58
N PHE A 77 8.20 -18.54 -69.33
CA PHE A 77 7.77 -17.53 -68.36
C PHE A 77 8.47 -16.21 -68.64
N ASP A 78 7.73 -15.25 -69.17
CA ASP A 78 8.21 -13.88 -69.28
C ASP A 78 7.99 -13.17 -67.94
N PHE A 79 8.99 -13.11 -67.07
CA PHE A 79 8.88 -12.39 -65.79
C PHE A 79 8.77 -10.87 -65.94
N SER A 80 8.85 -10.31 -67.15
CA SER A 80 8.48 -8.92 -67.44
C SER A 80 6.98 -8.73 -67.72
N ARG A 81 6.26 -9.81 -68.08
CA ARG A 81 4.80 -9.83 -68.35
C ARG A 81 4.00 -10.61 -67.30
N VAL A 82 4.55 -11.69 -66.76
CA VAL A 82 4.09 -12.40 -65.55
C VAL A 82 4.55 -11.57 -64.36
N SER A 83 3.91 -10.42 -64.18
CA SER A 83 4.13 -9.59 -63.02
C SER A 83 3.65 -10.37 -61.80
N PHE A 84 4.48 -10.49 -60.78
CA PHE A 84 4.03 -10.91 -59.45
C PHE A 84 3.22 -9.76 -58.83
N VAL A 85 2.17 -9.29 -59.54
CA VAL A 85 1.33 -8.14 -59.16
C VAL A 85 0.82 -8.32 -57.75
N ALA A 86 0.38 -9.54 -57.42
CA ALA A 86 -0.08 -9.89 -56.09
C ALA A 86 1.02 -9.74 -55.02
N ARG A 87 2.22 -10.31 -55.25
CA ARG A 87 3.38 -10.12 -54.36
C ARG A 87 3.72 -8.64 -54.18
N ASP A 88 3.82 -7.91 -55.30
CA ASP A 88 4.24 -6.51 -55.27
C ASP A 88 3.18 -5.63 -54.60
N ALA A 89 1.89 -5.91 -54.79
CA ALA A 89 0.80 -5.26 -54.08
C ALA A 89 0.84 -5.57 -52.57
N VAL A 90 1.06 -6.83 -52.19
CA VAL A 90 1.23 -7.23 -50.78
C VAL A 90 2.42 -6.51 -50.16
N ALA A 91 3.59 -6.55 -50.80
CA ALA A 91 4.80 -5.90 -50.29
C ALA A 91 4.60 -4.39 -50.09
N ARG A 92 3.96 -3.70 -51.07
CA ARG A 92 3.62 -2.28 -50.95
C ARG A 92 2.63 -2.01 -49.81
N ALA A 93 1.57 -2.82 -49.69
CA ALA A 93 0.57 -2.64 -48.64
C ALA A 93 1.16 -2.76 -47.22
N PHE A 94 2.10 -3.69 -47.02
CA PHE A 94 2.83 -3.81 -45.76
C PHE A 94 3.71 -2.59 -45.47
N VAL A 95 4.53 -2.16 -46.44
CA VAL A 95 5.41 -0.99 -46.25
C VAL A 95 4.62 0.31 -46.08
N GLU A 96 3.48 0.46 -46.77
CA GLU A 96 2.56 1.57 -46.58
C GLU A 96 1.94 1.57 -45.18
N MET A 97 1.52 0.40 -44.67
CA MET A 97 1.05 0.27 -43.29
C MET A 97 2.13 0.67 -42.28
N TYR A 98 3.37 0.21 -42.47
CA TYR A 98 4.50 0.57 -41.60
C TYR A 98 4.82 2.07 -41.66
N GLY A 99 4.74 2.68 -42.84
CA GLY A 99 4.98 4.11 -43.03
C GLY A 99 3.88 4.99 -42.41
N THR A 100 2.62 4.65 -42.62
CA THR A 100 1.46 5.39 -42.10
C THR A 100 1.33 5.27 -40.57
N GLN A 101 1.81 4.17 -39.98
CA GLN A 101 1.76 3.90 -38.55
C GLN A 101 3.16 3.81 -37.92
N HIS A 102 4.08 4.67 -38.34
CA HIS A 102 5.51 4.58 -38.01
C HIS A 102 5.89 4.58 -36.52
N ASN A 103 5.00 5.00 -35.61
CA ASN A 103 5.25 4.97 -34.17
C ASN A 103 5.14 3.54 -33.59
N GLU A 104 4.41 2.66 -34.27
CA GLU A 104 4.03 1.32 -33.83
C GLU A 104 4.98 0.22 -34.34
N PHE A 105 5.86 0.53 -35.30
CA PHE A 105 6.74 -0.44 -35.97
C PHE A 105 8.20 0.01 -35.97
N PRO A 106 9.17 -0.89 -36.19
CA PRO A 106 10.59 -0.54 -36.31
C PRO A 106 10.86 0.42 -37.49
N THR A 107 11.85 1.28 -37.33
CA THR A 107 12.13 2.36 -38.29
C THR A 107 12.63 1.88 -39.63
N GLU A 108 13.32 0.74 -39.69
CA GLU A 108 13.79 0.15 -40.96
C GLU A 108 12.64 -0.36 -41.85
N CYS A 109 11.47 -0.67 -41.27
CA CYS A 109 10.39 -1.36 -42.00
C CYS A 109 9.69 -0.47 -43.04
N ARG A 110 9.80 0.85 -42.91
CA ARG A 110 9.23 1.82 -43.87
C ARG A 110 10.15 2.14 -45.04
N GLU A 111 11.37 1.60 -45.06
CA GLU A 111 12.36 1.89 -46.09
C GLU A 111 12.13 1.01 -47.34
N ALA A 112 12.51 1.53 -48.51
CA ALA A 112 12.39 0.80 -49.77
C ALA A 112 13.19 -0.52 -49.78
N GLU A 113 14.25 -0.60 -48.97
CA GLU A 113 15.02 -1.83 -48.78
C GLU A 113 14.16 -2.93 -48.12
N TYR A 114 13.30 -2.59 -47.17
CA TYR A 114 12.42 -3.58 -46.53
C TYR A 114 11.37 -4.11 -47.51
N GLU A 115 10.82 -3.27 -48.40
CA GLU A 115 9.94 -3.72 -49.50
C GLU A 115 10.66 -4.76 -50.37
N ARG A 116 11.94 -4.52 -50.69
CA ARG A 116 12.76 -5.46 -51.45
C ARG A 116 12.97 -6.77 -50.69
N ARG A 117 13.19 -6.72 -49.37
CA ARG A 117 13.28 -7.93 -48.52
C ARG A 117 11.99 -8.76 -48.55
N ILE A 118 10.82 -8.12 -48.42
CA ILE A 118 9.53 -8.81 -48.51
C ILE A 118 9.39 -9.49 -49.89
N LYS A 119 9.73 -8.80 -50.99
CA LYS A 119 9.66 -9.38 -52.34
C LYS A 119 10.60 -10.58 -52.55
N LEU A 120 11.78 -10.55 -51.93
CA LEU A 120 12.75 -11.66 -52.01
C LEU A 120 12.34 -12.86 -51.14
N ALA A 121 11.68 -12.62 -50.01
CA ALA A 121 11.27 -13.67 -49.08
C ALA A 121 9.87 -14.24 -49.38
N TYR A 122 9.08 -13.60 -50.27
CA TYR A 122 7.70 -13.99 -50.56
C TYR A 122 7.57 -15.50 -50.88
N PRO A 123 6.62 -16.22 -50.24
CA PRO A 123 5.49 -15.73 -49.44
C PRO A 123 5.77 -15.57 -47.94
N ILE A 124 7.03 -15.56 -47.50
CA ILE A 124 7.42 -15.51 -46.09
C ILE A 124 7.76 -14.07 -45.70
N HIS A 125 7.29 -13.64 -44.53
CA HIS A 125 7.63 -12.33 -43.99
C HIS A 125 9.09 -12.30 -43.50
N PRO A 126 9.90 -11.26 -43.81
CA PRO A 126 11.31 -11.20 -43.43
C PRO A 126 11.57 -11.44 -41.93
N GLU A 127 10.70 -10.92 -41.07
CA GLU A 127 10.79 -11.10 -39.61
C GLU A 127 10.84 -12.58 -39.19
N LEU A 128 10.10 -13.49 -39.86
CA LEU A 128 10.16 -14.91 -39.51
C LEU A 128 11.54 -15.50 -39.79
N PHE A 129 12.13 -15.16 -40.93
CA PHE A 129 13.50 -15.57 -41.23
C PHE A 129 14.52 -14.95 -40.29
N ASP A 130 14.34 -13.68 -39.92
CA ASP A 130 15.24 -13.04 -38.95
C ASP A 130 15.22 -13.78 -37.61
N ARG A 131 14.04 -14.18 -37.10
CA ARG A 131 13.96 -15.02 -35.90
C ARG A 131 14.67 -16.37 -36.11
N LEU A 132 14.37 -17.07 -37.21
CA LEU A 132 14.90 -18.42 -37.45
C LEU A 132 16.43 -18.45 -37.66
N TYR A 133 16.99 -17.47 -38.37
CA TYR A 133 18.41 -17.41 -38.67
C TYR A 133 19.24 -16.69 -37.62
N ASN A 134 18.70 -15.70 -36.92
CA ASN A 134 19.47 -14.97 -35.91
C ASN A 134 19.30 -15.54 -34.51
N ASP A 135 18.10 -16.03 -34.16
CA ASP A 135 17.81 -16.48 -32.79
C ASP A 135 17.80 -18.01 -32.71
N TRP A 136 16.99 -18.71 -33.52
CA TRP A 136 16.91 -20.17 -33.43
C TRP A 136 18.22 -20.86 -33.84
N SER A 137 18.99 -20.23 -34.73
CA SER A 137 20.29 -20.74 -35.19
C SER A 137 21.41 -20.67 -34.14
N THR A 138 21.17 -20.01 -33.00
CA THR A 138 22.10 -19.97 -31.85
C THR A 138 21.92 -21.16 -30.91
N LEU A 139 20.86 -21.96 -31.06
CA LEU A 139 20.65 -23.17 -30.27
C LEU A 139 21.63 -24.25 -30.72
N ASP A 140 22.37 -24.86 -29.78
CA ASP A 140 23.43 -25.84 -30.07
C ASP A 140 22.95 -27.04 -30.89
N LYS A 141 21.71 -27.48 -30.66
CA LYS A 141 21.09 -28.62 -31.35
C LYS A 141 20.50 -28.23 -32.72
N PHE A 142 20.38 -26.94 -33.03
CA PHE A 142 19.69 -26.45 -34.20
C PHE A 142 20.61 -26.42 -35.42
N GLN A 143 20.29 -27.25 -36.41
CA GLN A 143 21.07 -27.33 -37.63
C GLN A 143 20.64 -26.22 -38.59
N ARG A 144 21.33 -25.07 -38.56
CA ARG A 144 20.94 -23.81 -39.24
C ARG A 144 20.14 -23.98 -40.54
N THR A 145 20.68 -24.67 -41.54
CA THR A 145 19.99 -24.82 -42.83
C THR A 145 18.95 -25.95 -42.82
N ARG A 146 19.29 -27.13 -42.29
CA ARG A 146 18.40 -28.31 -42.31
C ARG A 146 17.21 -28.17 -41.37
N GLY A 147 17.40 -27.58 -40.20
CA GLY A 147 16.37 -27.32 -39.20
C GLY A 147 15.33 -26.32 -39.71
N VAL A 148 15.76 -25.21 -40.32
CA VAL A 148 14.85 -24.24 -40.96
C VAL A 148 14.05 -24.91 -42.06
N LEU A 149 14.68 -25.65 -42.98
CA LEU A 149 13.97 -26.31 -44.07
C LEU A 149 12.94 -27.32 -43.56
N ARG A 150 13.27 -28.11 -42.54
CA ARG A 150 12.33 -29.07 -41.93
C ARG A 150 11.14 -28.38 -41.27
N LEU A 151 11.40 -27.35 -40.46
CA LEU A 151 10.34 -26.59 -39.80
C LEU A 151 9.44 -25.90 -40.82
N MET A 152 10.02 -25.22 -41.82
CA MET A 152 9.26 -24.54 -42.86
C MET A 152 8.46 -25.51 -43.73
N ALA A 153 8.99 -26.70 -44.02
CA ALA A 153 8.23 -27.73 -44.73
C ALA A 153 6.98 -28.16 -43.94
N ALA A 154 7.11 -28.41 -42.63
CA ALA A 154 5.98 -28.74 -41.77
C ALA A 154 4.96 -27.58 -41.66
N VAL A 155 5.44 -26.35 -41.48
CA VAL A 155 4.59 -25.15 -41.42
C VAL A 155 3.83 -24.94 -42.72
N ILE A 156 4.51 -24.98 -43.87
CA ILE A 156 3.88 -24.79 -45.19
C ILE A 156 2.86 -25.90 -45.45
N HIS A 157 3.20 -27.15 -45.13
CA HIS A 157 2.27 -28.27 -45.28
C HIS A 157 1.00 -28.08 -44.44
N SER A 158 1.14 -27.77 -43.15
CA SER A 158 0.00 -27.54 -42.25
C SER A 158 -0.86 -26.36 -42.69
N LEU A 159 -0.25 -25.23 -43.08
CA LEU A 159 -0.96 -24.06 -43.60
C LEU A 159 -1.69 -24.34 -44.92
N TRP A 160 -1.09 -25.15 -45.79
CA TRP A 160 -1.70 -25.57 -47.05
C TRP A 160 -2.93 -26.45 -46.83
N GLU A 161 -2.83 -27.44 -45.93
CA GLU A 161 -3.96 -28.30 -45.58
C GLU A 161 -5.11 -27.50 -44.94
N GLN A 162 -4.79 -26.51 -44.11
CA GLN A 162 -5.76 -25.62 -43.47
C GLN A 162 -6.33 -24.55 -44.42
N GLN A 163 -5.85 -24.48 -45.66
CA GLN A 163 -6.22 -23.45 -46.65
C GLN A 163 -6.05 -22.02 -46.09
N ASP A 164 -4.90 -21.76 -45.46
CA ASP A 164 -4.59 -20.47 -44.87
C ASP A 164 -4.69 -19.32 -45.90
N LYS A 165 -5.29 -18.21 -45.49
CA LYS A 165 -5.56 -17.03 -46.35
C LYS A 165 -4.76 -15.79 -45.96
N ASN A 166 -3.77 -15.93 -45.07
CA ASN A 166 -2.93 -14.81 -44.70
C ASN A 166 -2.08 -14.36 -45.89
N LEU A 167 -1.74 -13.07 -45.92
CA LEU A 167 -1.01 -12.47 -47.04
C LEU A 167 0.45 -12.94 -47.10
N LEU A 168 1.03 -13.23 -45.92
CA LEU A 168 2.39 -13.73 -45.75
C LEU A 168 2.43 -14.74 -44.61
N ILE A 169 3.40 -15.66 -44.66
CA ILE A 169 3.75 -16.51 -43.53
C ILE A 169 4.59 -15.67 -42.55
N MET A 170 4.01 -15.33 -41.40
CA MET A 170 4.59 -14.50 -40.35
C MET A 170 4.88 -15.32 -39.10
N PRO A 171 5.65 -14.83 -38.11
CA PRO A 171 5.75 -15.48 -36.80
C PRO A 171 4.39 -15.83 -36.17
N ALA A 172 3.40 -14.94 -36.31
CA ALA A 172 2.04 -15.16 -35.84
C ALA A 172 1.26 -16.28 -36.55
N THR A 173 1.63 -16.63 -37.78
CA THR A 173 0.88 -17.61 -38.58
C THR A 173 1.44 -19.01 -38.45
N VAL A 174 2.59 -19.20 -37.80
CA VAL A 174 3.13 -20.53 -37.50
C VAL A 174 2.07 -21.35 -36.73
N PRO A 175 1.58 -22.49 -37.24
CA PRO A 175 0.52 -23.26 -36.58
C PRO A 175 1.13 -24.13 -35.47
N ILE A 176 1.37 -23.53 -34.30
CA ILE A 176 2.03 -24.18 -33.16
C ILE A 176 1.13 -25.25 -32.51
N ASP A 177 -0.18 -25.16 -32.74
CA ASP A 177 -1.17 -26.18 -32.39
C ASP A 177 -1.02 -27.48 -33.18
N ASP A 178 -0.37 -27.45 -34.35
CA ASP A 178 -0.10 -28.64 -35.15
C ASP A 178 1.05 -29.47 -34.54
N SER A 179 0.77 -30.75 -34.28
CA SER A 179 1.73 -31.65 -33.63
C SER A 179 3.06 -31.80 -34.38
N SER A 180 3.06 -31.71 -35.71
CA SER A 180 4.28 -31.84 -36.54
C SER A 180 5.16 -30.60 -36.39
N VAL A 181 4.55 -29.41 -36.39
CA VAL A 181 5.21 -28.13 -36.20
C VAL A 181 5.72 -27.99 -34.77
N GLN A 182 4.87 -28.33 -33.78
CA GLN A 182 5.25 -28.33 -32.37
C GLN A 182 6.45 -29.25 -32.12
N SER A 183 6.46 -30.44 -32.72
CA SER A 183 7.57 -31.39 -32.59
C SER A 183 8.88 -30.85 -33.15
N GLU A 184 8.84 -30.14 -34.28
CA GLU A 184 10.05 -29.51 -34.85
C GLU A 184 10.50 -28.29 -34.03
N LEU A 185 9.60 -27.49 -33.45
CA LEU A 185 9.95 -26.35 -32.60
C LEU A 185 10.55 -26.80 -31.25
N THR A 186 9.94 -27.78 -30.60
CA THR A 186 10.33 -28.20 -29.25
C THR A 186 11.55 -29.10 -29.20
N ARG A 187 11.86 -29.85 -30.28
CA ARG A 187 13.01 -30.78 -30.31
C ARG A 187 14.37 -30.12 -30.03
N TYR A 188 14.51 -28.83 -30.34
CA TYR A 188 15.76 -28.10 -30.17
C TYR A 188 15.88 -27.37 -28.82
N LEU A 189 14.80 -27.31 -28.05
CA LEU A 189 14.76 -26.62 -26.76
C LEU A 189 15.05 -27.61 -25.63
N ASP A 190 15.80 -27.17 -24.61
CA ASP A 190 16.24 -28.05 -23.53
C ASP A 190 15.15 -28.33 -22.48
N ASP A 191 14.19 -27.41 -22.33
CA ASP A 191 13.10 -27.49 -21.35
C ASP A 191 11.80 -28.08 -21.91
N GLN A 192 10.90 -28.54 -21.03
CA GLN A 192 9.56 -28.96 -21.42
C GLN A 192 8.67 -27.75 -21.75
N TRP A 193 8.61 -27.38 -23.03
CA TRP A 193 7.79 -26.28 -23.53
C TRP A 193 6.31 -26.65 -23.77
N SER A 194 5.96 -27.94 -23.78
CA SER A 194 4.60 -28.38 -24.04
C SER A 194 3.54 -27.78 -23.10
N PRO A 195 3.76 -27.66 -21.77
CA PRO A 195 2.82 -26.99 -20.87
C PRO A 195 2.66 -25.49 -21.12
N VAL A 196 3.74 -24.82 -21.53
CA VAL A 196 3.71 -23.39 -21.89
C VAL A 196 2.86 -23.20 -23.14
N ILE A 197 3.11 -24.03 -24.16
CA ILE A 197 2.40 -23.98 -25.43
C ILE A 197 0.92 -24.28 -25.23
N SER A 198 0.59 -25.37 -24.54
CA SER A 198 -0.79 -25.81 -24.37
C SER A 198 -1.62 -24.81 -23.55
N LYS A 199 -1.00 -24.12 -22.59
CA LYS A 199 -1.71 -23.20 -21.69
C LYS A 199 -1.75 -21.76 -22.19
N ASP A 200 -0.63 -21.21 -22.65
CA ASP A 200 -0.51 -19.77 -22.89
C ASP A 200 -0.10 -19.36 -24.31
N VAL A 201 0.23 -20.30 -25.21
CA VAL A 201 0.59 -19.97 -26.60
C VAL A 201 -0.50 -20.38 -27.58
N ASP A 202 -0.77 -21.68 -27.70
CA ASP A 202 -1.55 -22.19 -28.83
C ASP A 202 -2.16 -23.58 -28.64
N GLY A 203 -2.55 -23.96 -27.42
CA GLY A 203 -3.31 -25.19 -27.17
C GLY A 203 -4.83 -25.09 -27.41
N GLU A 204 -5.50 -26.23 -27.48
CA GLU A 204 -6.97 -26.36 -27.64
C GLU A 204 -7.78 -25.62 -26.56
N HIS A 205 -7.24 -25.54 -25.34
CA HIS A 205 -7.83 -24.84 -24.19
C HIS A 205 -6.94 -23.68 -23.72
N SER A 206 -6.09 -23.16 -24.59
CA SER A 206 -5.15 -22.10 -24.24
C SER A 206 -5.85 -20.77 -23.95
N LEU A 207 -5.21 -19.98 -23.09
CA LEU A 207 -5.65 -18.63 -22.74
C LEU A 207 -5.88 -17.73 -23.97
N PRO A 208 -4.98 -17.68 -24.98
CA PRO A 208 -5.18 -16.82 -26.15
C PRO A 208 -6.43 -17.19 -26.94
N LEU A 209 -6.65 -18.48 -27.21
CA LEU A 209 -7.83 -18.97 -27.92
C LEU A 209 -9.12 -18.71 -27.12
N ALA A 210 -9.10 -18.91 -25.80
CA ALA A 210 -10.23 -18.62 -24.94
C ALA A 210 -10.58 -17.11 -24.93
N MET A 211 -9.58 -16.24 -24.93
CA MET A 211 -9.78 -14.78 -25.02
C MET A 211 -10.36 -14.37 -26.37
N ASP A 212 -9.81 -14.87 -27.47
CA ASP A 212 -10.29 -14.59 -28.82
C ASP A 212 -11.75 -15.05 -29.00
N ARG A 213 -12.14 -16.20 -28.42
CA ARG A 213 -13.53 -16.68 -28.41
C ARG A 213 -14.47 -15.80 -27.58
N LYS A 214 -13.97 -15.23 -26.48
CA LYS A 214 -14.77 -14.41 -25.55
C LYS A 214 -14.96 -12.98 -26.04
N LEU A 215 -13.96 -12.42 -26.73
CA LEU A 215 -13.91 -11.01 -27.13
C LEU A 215 -13.95 -10.89 -28.65
N SER A 216 -15.12 -10.56 -29.20
CA SER A 216 -15.36 -10.54 -30.66
C SER A 216 -14.41 -9.61 -31.43
N ASN A 217 -14.01 -8.48 -30.84
CA ASN A 217 -13.07 -7.54 -31.44
C ASN A 217 -11.65 -8.13 -31.59
N LEU A 218 -11.21 -8.97 -30.65
CA LEU A 218 -9.92 -9.68 -30.72
C LEU A 218 -10.05 -10.93 -31.61
N GLY A 219 -11.13 -11.68 -31.43
CA GLY A 219 -11.43 -12.91 -32.16
C GLY A 219 -11.55 -12.72 -33.67
N ARG A 220 -12.01 -11.56 -34.14
CA ARG A 220 -12.05 -11.23 -35.58
C ARG A 220 -10.72 -11.46 -36.28
N TYR A 221 -9.61 -11.18 -35.61
CA TYR A 221 -8.25 -11.33 -36.16
C TYR A 221 -7.45 -12.45 -35.48
N SER A 222 -8.08 -13.21 -34.57
CA SER A 222 -7.37 -14.10 -33.62
C SER A 222 -6.19 -13.40 -32.96
N ALA A 223 -6.40 -12.15 -32.51
CA ALA A 223 -5.34 -11.25 -32.11
C ALA A 223 -4.51 -11.82 -30.94
N CYS A 224 -5.15 -12.44 -29.95
CA CYS A 224 -4.43 -13.04 -28.84
C CYS A 224 -3.54 -14.21 -29.31
N ARG A 225 -4.06 -15.15 -30.11
CA ARG A 225 -3.24 -16.26 -30.63
C ARG A 225 -2.05 -15.75 -31.44
N ARG A 226 -2.27 -14.76 -32.32
CA ARG A 226 -1.23 -14.20 -33.18
C ARG A 226 -0.12 -13.51 -32.38
N VAL A 227 -0.49 -12.76 -31.35
CA VAL A 227 0.48 -12.15 -30.41
C VAL A 227 1.25 -13.24 -29.66
N ALA A 228 0.56 -14.23 -29.09
CA ALA A 228 1.17 -15.28 -28.30
C ALA A 228 2.18 -16.13 -29.11
N ARG A 229 1.79 -16.55 -30.32
CA ARG A 229 2.68 -17.26 -31.26
C ARG A 229 3.92 -16.42 -31.62
N THR A 230 3.73 -15.13 -31.90
CA THR A 230 4.84 -14.22 -32.23
C THR A 230 5.85 -14.12 -31.10
N ILE A 231 5.38 -13.91 -29.87
CA ILE A 231 6.26 -13.84 -28.70
C ILE A 231 6.99 -15.17 -28.51
N TYR A 232 6.27 -16.30 -28.57
CA TYR A 232 6.90 -17.62 -28.44
C TYR A 232 8.02 -17.83 -29.46
N VAL A 233 7.75 -17.61 -30.75
CA VAL A 233 8.72 -17.77 -31.83
C VAL A 233 9.92 -16.85 -31.64
N GLY A 234 9.72 -15.62 -31.17
CA GLY A 234 10.80 -14.66 -30.96
C GLY A 234 11.54 -14.78 -29.62
N SER A 235 10.96 -15.42 -28.60
CA SER A 235 11.54 -15.44 -27.25
C SER A 235 12.05 -16.80 -26.78
N ALA A 236 11.44 -17.91 -27.22
CA ALA A 236 11.81 -19.26 -26.80
C ALA A 236 13.30 -19.60 -27.00
N PRO A 237 13.94 -19.31 -28.15
CA PRO A 237 15.35 -19.66 -28.36
C PRO A 237 16.34 -18.82 -27.54
N ILE A 238 15.91 -17.65 -27.03
CA ILE A 238 16.77 -16.68 -26.34
C ILE A 238 16.46 -16.59 -24.84
N GLN A 239 15.84 -17.61 -24.25
CA GLN A 239 15.48 -17.64 -22.82
C GLN A 239 16.68 -17.42 -21.90
N ASN A 240 17.90 -17.82 -22.31
CA ASN A 240 19.11 -17.66 -21.51
C ASN A 240 19.95 -16.42 -21.87
N ALA A 241 19.58 -15.66 -22.92
CA ALA A 241 20.33 -14.49 -23.35
C ALA A 241 20.31 -13.37 -22.30
N ALA A 242 21.24 -12.42 -22.37
CA ALA A 242 21.21 -11.22 -21.53
C ALA A 242 20.03 -10.29 -21.91
N ASN A 243 19.71 -10.22 -23.19
CA ASN A 243 18.64 -9.40 -23.76
C ASN A 243 17.42 -10.25 -24.11
N ARG A 244 16.77 -10.83 -23.09
CA ARG A 244 15.60 -11.71 -23.27
C ARG A 244 14.38 -10.95 -23.79
N GLY A 245 13.57 -11.64 -24.59
CA GLY A 245 12.27 -11.17 -25.02
C GLY A 245 12.22 -10.25 -26.24
N VAL A 246 11.00 -10.06 -26.71
CA VAL A 246 10.63 -9.37 -27.93
C VAL A 246 10.04 -8.01 -27.56
N ASP A 247 10.48 -6.94 -28.22
CA ASP A 247 9.95 -5.59 -28.03
C ASP A 247 8.51 -5.48 -28.59
N ASP A 248 7.65 -4.65 -27.98
CA ASP A 248 6.28 -4.40 -28.44
C ASP A 248 6.17 -4.10 -29.96
N ARG A 249 7.08 -3.30 -30.52
CA ARG A 249 7.08 -3.00 -31.96
C ARG A 249 7.39 -4.23 -32.81
N MET A 250 8.28 -5.10 -32.31
CA MET A 250 8.62 -6.37 -32.96
C MET A 250 7.47 -7.38 -32.83
N VAL A 251 6.75 -7.40 -31.69
CA VAL A 251 5.54 -8.20 -31.55
C VAL A 251 4.50 -7.78 -32.59
N LYS A 252 4.25 -6.46 -32.74
CA LYS A 252 3.34 -5.92 -33.77
C LYS A 252 3.80 -6.26 -35.18
N LEU A 253 5.09 -6.11 -35.47
CA LEU A 253 5.69 -6.47 -36.77
C LEU A 253 5.43 -7.94 -37.13
N GLY A 254 5.51 -8.85 -36.15
CA GLY A 254 5.31 -10.29 -36.37
C GLY A 254 3.85 -10.74 -36.45
N CYS A 255 2.87 -9.88 -36.11
CA CYS A 255 1.46 -10.28 -36.03
C CYS A 255 0.43 -9.42 -36.76
N VAL A 256 0.73 -8.18 -37.16
CA VAL A 256 -0.24 -7.30 -37.82
C VAL A 256 -0.15 -7.40 -39.35
N GLN A 257 -1.29 -7.49 -40.03
CA GLN A 257 -1.39 -7.41 -41.50
C GLN A 257 -2.08 -6.13 -41.98
N PRO A 258 -1.81 -5.72 -43.24
CA PRO A 258 -2.53 -4.63 -43.90
C PRO A 258 -4.05 -4.78 -43.83
N GLY A 259 -4.73 -3.70 -43.47
CA GLY A 259 -6.19 -3.67 -43.28
C GLY A 259 -6.65 -4.05 -41.87
N GLU A 260 -5.76 -4.50 -40.99
CA GLU A 260 -6.07 -4.78 -39.58
C GLU A 260 -5.76 -3.55 -38.70
N THR A 261 -6.35 -3.54 -37.49
CA THR A 261 -6.18 -2.42 -36.55
C THR A 261 -5.08 -2.73 -35.53
N VAL A 262 -3.95 -2.01 -35.57
CA VAL A 262 -2.80 -2.25 -34.66
C VAL A 262 -3.18 -2.18 -33.18
N ALA A 263 -4.05 -1.24 -32.79
CA ALA A 263 -4.49 -1.09 -31.41
C ALA A 263 -5.14 -2.37 -30.84
N THR A 264 -5.77 -3.19 -31.68
CA THR A 264 -6.35 -4.48 -31.27
C THR A 264 -5.28 -5.45 -30.78
N PHE A 265 -4.12 -5.48 -31.42
CA PHE A 265 -2.99 -6.32 -31.02
C PHE A 265 -2.29 -5.80 -29.78
N GLY A 266 -2.22 -4.47 -29.60
CA GLY A 266 -1.75 -3.86 -28.35
C GLY A 266 -2.66 -4.17 -27.15
N ASP A 267 -3.99 -4.20 -27.35
CA ASP A 267 -4.93 -4.62 -26.30
C ASP A 267 -4.82 -6.12 -26.00
N ALA A 268 -4.67 -6.95 -27.03
CA ALA A 268 -4.43 -8.39 -26.87
C ALA A 268 -3.16 -8.67 -26.05
N LEU A 269 -2.05 -7.99 -26.38
CA LEU A 269 -0.78 -8.11 -25.67
C LEU A 269 -0.93 -7.78 -24.18
N ARG A 270 -1.53 -6.63 -23.85
CA ARG A 270 -1.77 -6.21 -22.45
C ARG A 270 -2.56 -7.26 -21.68
N ARG A 271 -3.67 -7.75 -22.26
CA ARG A 271 -4.53 -8.75 -21.61
C ARG A 271 -3.83 -10.08 -21.39
N LEU A 272 -3.00 -10.51 -22.35
CA LEU A 272 -2.19 -11.72 -22.21
C LEU A 272 -1.19 -11.57 -21.07
N THR A 273 -0.46 -10.45 -21.02
CA THR A 273 0.48 -10.17 -19.93
C THR A 273 -0.16 -10.18 -18.55
N ASP A 274 -1.41 -9.70 -18.44
CA ASP A 274 -2.14 -9.68 -17.17
C ASP A 274 -2.60 -11.06 -16.69
N LYS A 275 -2.78 -12.05 -17.59
CA LYS A 275 -3.44 -13.32 -17.26
C LYS A 275 -2.64 -14.59 -17.53
N ALA A 276 -1.62 -14.52 -18.38
CA ALA A 276 -0.82 -15.69 -18.74
C ALA A 276 0.01 -16.16 -17.54
N THR A 277 0.17 -17.48 -17.44
CA THR A 277 0.97 -18.14 -16.40
C THR A 277 2.47 -18.00 -16.65
N TYR A 278 2.89 -18.05 -17.91
CA TYR A 278 4.28 -18.20 -18.33
C TYR A 278 4.84 -17.00 -19.12
N LEU A 279 4.03 -15.96 -19.33
CA LEU A 279 4.43 -14.76 -20.07
C LEU A 279 4.95 -13.69 -19.12
N TYR A 280 6.19 -13.29 -19.31
CA TYR A 280 6.87 -12.26 -18.55
C TYR A 280 6.88 -10.94 -19.31
N VAL A 281 6.94 -9.83 -18.55
CA VAL A 281 7.05 -8.47 -19.08
C VAL A 281 8.08 -7.69 -18.28
N ASP A 282 8.97 -6.99 -18.98
CA ASP A 282 9.87 -5.99 -18.41
C ASP A 282 9.93 -4.76 -19.32
N GLY A 283 9.38 -3.64 -18.84
CA GLY A 283 9.20 -2.43 -19.65
C GLY A 283 8.39 -2.74 -20.91
N ASN A 284 9.06 -2.70 -22.07
CA ASN A 284 8.48 -2.94 -23.39
C ASN A 284 8.84 -4.32 -23.98
N ARG A 285 9.45 -5.22 -23.19
CA ARG A 285 9.91 -6.53 -23.65
C ARG A 285 9.09 -7.66 -23.04
N TYR A 286 8.77 -8.65 -23.87
CA TYR A 286 7.89 -9.77 -23.54
C TYR A 286 8.56 -11.10 -23.87
N TRP A 287 8.48 -12.08 -22.98
CA TRP A 287 9.02 -13.41 -23.23
C TRP A 287 8.25 -14.50 -22.51
N TYR A 288 8.22 -15.69 -23.10
CA TYR A 288 7.81 -16.89 -22.39
C TYR A 288 8.99 -17.53 -21.66
N SER A 289 8.72 -18.11 -20.50
CA SER A 289 9.65 -18.97 -19.76
C SER A 289 8.92 -20.23 -19.34
N THR A 290 9.66 -21.31 -19.12
CA THR A 290 9.12 -22.59 -18.64
C THR A 290 8.68 -22.57 -17.18
N GLN A 291 9.11 -21.55 -16.43
CA GLN A 291 8.70 -21.31 -15.05
C GLN A 291 7.50 -20.34 -14.96
N PRO A 292 6.47 -20.63 -14.13
CA PRO A 292 5.36 -19.71 -13.88
C PRO A 292 5.84 -18.35 -13.34
N THR A 293 5.14 -17.28 -13.70
CA THR A 293 5.43 -15.92 -13.20
C THR A 293 5.20 -15.82 -11.69
N VAL A 294 5.96 -14.94 -11.02
CA VAL A 294 5.78 -14.65 -9.60
C VAL A 294 4.39 -14.08 -9.29
N THR A 295 3.76 -13.39 -10.26
CA THR A 295 2.37 -12.90 -10.14
C THR A 295 1.39 -14.05 -10.05
N ARG A 296 1.51 -15.05 -10.92
CA ARG A 296 0.65 -16.22 -10.87
C ARG A 296 0.84 -17.01 -9.56
N LEU A 297 2.09 -17.15 -9.12
CA LEU A 297 2.42 -17.77 -7.84
C LEU A 297 1.81 -17.00 -6.66
N ALA A 298 1.80 -15.67 -6.72
CA ALA A 298 1.17 -14.83 -5.70
C ALA A 298 -0.34 -15.03 -5.66
N ASP A 299 -1.01 -15.08 -6.82
CA ASP A 299 -2.46 -15.34 -6.88
C ASP A 299 -2.82 -16.72 -6.34
N ASP A 300 -2.03 -17.75 -6.66
CA ASP A 300 -2.25 -19.10 -6.12
C ASP A 300 -2.09 -19.14 -4.60
N ARG A 301 -1.06 -18.47 -4.05
CA ARG A 301 -0.86 -18.37 -2.60
C ARG A 301 -1.98 -17.58 -1.93
N ALA A 302 -2.39 -16.45 -2.52
CA ALA A 302 -3.46 -15.63 -1.97
C ALA A 302 -4.79 -16.40 -1.88
N ASN A 303 -5.08 -17.26 -2.86
CA ASN A 303 -6.28 -18.11 -2.87
C ASN A 303 -6.20 -19.30 -1.90
N GLN A 304 -5.00 -19.66 -1.42
CA GLN A 304 -4.79 -20.74 -0.45
C GLN A 304 -4.81 -20.25 1.01
N LEU A 305 -4.74 -18.93 1.25
CA LEU A 305 -4.76 -18.36 2.60
C LEU A 305 -6.11 -18.61 3.29
N HIS A 306 -6.06 -18.93 4.59
CA HIS A 306 -7.26 -19.06 5.40
C HIS A 306 -7.74 -17.68 5.86
N GLU A 307 -9.06 -17.55 6.11
CA GLU A 307 -9.66 -16.28 6.54
C GLU A 307 -9.05 -15.77 7.87
N HIS A 308 -8.68 -16.69 8.78
CA HIS A 308 -8.03 -16.34 10.04
C HIS A 308 -6.66 -15.66 9.84
N ASP A 309 -5.86 -16.09 8.86
CA ASP A 309 -4.55 -15.48 8.55
C ASP A 309 -4.72 -14.02 8.08
N LEU A 310 -5.80 -13.75 7.32
CA LEU A 310 -6.12 -12.41 6.87
C LEU A 310 -6.55 -11.53 8.04
N GLU A 311 -7.39 -12.05 8.93
CA GLU A 311 -7.89 -11.34 10.10
C GLU A 311 -6.79 -11.02 11.11
N ASP A 312 -5.88 -11.95 11.36
CA ASP A 312 -4.73 -11.73 12.24
C ASP A 312 -3.84 -10.59 11.75
N GLU A 313 -3.58 -10.51 10.44
CA GLU A 313 -2.81 -9.42 9.85
C GLU A 313 -3.58 -8.08 9.92
N ILE A 314 -4.91 -8.07 9.76
CA ILE A 314 -5.72 -6.86 9.99
C ILE A 314 -5.62 -6.42 11.44
N ILE A 315 -5.85 -7.33 12.39
CA ILE A 315 -5.82 -7.07 13.83
C ILE A 315 -4.45 -6.52 14.24
N ARG A 316 -3.36 -7.12 13.72
CA ARG A 316 -2.00 -6.63 13.95
C ARG A 316 -1.84 -5.16 13.54
N ARG A 317 -2.31 -4.79 12.34
CA ARG A 317 -2.23 -3.40 11.84
C ARG A 317 -3.14 -2.44 12.60
N LEU A 318 -4.33 -2.87 13.00
CA LEU A 318 -5.22 -2.04 13.83
C LEU A 318 -4.66 -1.79 15.23
N ARG A 319 -3.94 -2.76 15.80
CA ARG A 319 -3.21 -2.57 17.06
C ARG A 319 -2.06 -1.58 16.92
N ASP A 320 -1.40 -1.56 15.76
CA ASP A 320 -0.40 -0.53 15.46
C ASP A 320 -1.06 0.86 15.36
N GLU A 321 -2.22 0.98 14.71
CA GLU A 321 -2.97 2.26 14.65
C GLU A 321 -3.54 2.72 15.98
N ALA A 322 -3.89 1.79 16.87
CA ALA A 322 -4.35 2.10 18.21
C ALA A 322 -3.25 2.72 19.12
N ARG A 323 -1.98 2.74 18.66
CA ARG A 323 -0.92 3.48 19.37
C ARG A 323 -1.17 5.00 19.32
N SER A 324 -1.80 5.48 18.25
CA SER A 324 -2.28 6.86 18.16
C SER A 324 -3.61 6.98 18.92
N ARG A 325 -3.67 7.85 19.93
CA ARG A 325 -4.84 7.94 20.82
C ARG A 325 -5.78 9.11 20.53
N GLY A 326 -5.33 10.11 19.77
CA GLY A 326 -6.08 11.37 19.63
C GLY A 326 -6.41 11.98 20.98
N ASP A 327 -7.67 12.40 21.16
CA ASP A 327 -8.15 12.93 22.45
C ASP A 327 -8.71 11.87 23.41
N PHE A 328 -8.60 10.58 23.08
CA PHE A 328 -9.03 9.51 23.97
C PHE A 328 -7.95 9.19 25.01
N HIS A 329 -8.37 8.76 26.20
CA HIS A 329 -7.44 8.30 27.21
C HIS A 329 -6.71 7.03 26.76
N ARG A 330 -7.46 6.11 26.12
CA ARG A 330 -6.94 4.87 25.56
C ARG A 330 -7.77 4.40 24.35
N VAL A 331 -7.08 3.73 23.42
CA VAL A 331 -7.70 3.05 22.27
C VAL A 331 -7.50 1.54 22.45
N HIS A 332 -8.59 0.79 22.32
CA HIS A 332 -8.62 -0.66 22.46
C HIS A 332 -8.96 -1.27 21.09
N ALA A 333 -7.99 -1.90 20.43
CA ALA A 333 -8.19 -2.51 19.12
C ALA A 333 -8.36 -4.02 19.19
N CYS A 334 -9.52 -4.49 18.73
CA CYS A 334 -9.85 -5.90 18.53
C CYS A 334 -9.61 -6.72 19.80
N VAL A 335 -10.16 -6.26 20.93
CA VAL A 335 -10.08 -6.92 22.23
C VAL A 335 -11.48 -7.34 22.69
N ALA A 336 -11.54 -8.33 23.57
CA ALA A 336 -12.81 -8.75 24.15
C ALA A 336 -13.34 -7.68 25.13
N SER A 337 -14.65 -7.70 25.37
CA SER A 337 -15.32 -6.86 26.38
C SER A 337 -14.65 -6.90 27.77
N SER A 338 -14.07 -8.03 28.19
CA SER A 338 -13.37 -8.17 29.48
C SER A 338 -12.12 -7.30 29.58
N ASP A 339 -11.45 -7.08 28.45
CA ASP A 339 -10.16 -6.40 28.35
C ASP A 339 -10.31 -4.89 28.15
N VAL A 340 -11.54 -4.39 28.05
CA VAL A 340 -11.88 -2.98 28.10
C VAL A 340 -12.23 -2.63 29.56
N PRO A 341 -11.36 -1.91 30.30
CA PRO A 341 -11.62 -1.55 31.68
C PRO A 341 -12.91 -0.75 31.84
N ASP A 342 -13.54 -0.86 33.01
CA ASP A 342 -14.70 -0.04 33.38
C ASP A 342 -14.21 1.09 34.28
N GLU A 343 -13.75 2.17 33.64
CA GLU A 343 -13.08 3.32 34.25
C GLU A 343 -13.73 4.61 33.69
N ARG A 344 -13.48 5.77 34.32
CA ARG A 344 -14.23 7.02 34.07
C ARG A 344 -13.79 7.81 32.83
N GLU A 345 -12.62 7.50 32.30
CA GLU A 345 -12.04 8.23 31.17
C GLU A 345 -12.60 7.76 29.82
N CYS A 346 -12.69 8.62 28.82
CA CYS A 346 -13.21 8.23 27.52
C CYS A 346 -12.24 7.30 26.76
N ARG A 347 -12.78 6.21 26.20
CA ARG A 347 -12.05 5.18 25.47
C ARG A 347 -12.67 4.93 24.11
N LEU A 348 -11.82 4.75 23.10
CA LEU A 348 -12.23 4.29 21.78
C LEU A 348 -12.01 2.78 21.67
N VAL A 349 -13.02 2.05 21.23
CA VAL A 349 -12.95 0.61 20.97
C VAL A 349 -13.06 0.37 19.47
N ILE A 350 -11.97 -0.09 18.85
CA ILE A 350 -11.96 -0.51 17.44
C ILE A 350 -12.38 -1.98 17.40
N LEU A 351 -13.51 -2.27 16.76
CA LEU A 351 -14.07 -3.61 16.68
C LEU A 351 -13.24 -4.52 15.76
N ALA A 352 -13.27 -5.83 16.02
CA ALA A 352 -12.60 -6.82 15.19
C ALA A 352 -13.20 -6.87 13.76
N PRO A 353 -12.44 -7.34 12.75
CA PRO A 353 -12.87 -7.35 11.34
C PRO A 353 -14.16 -8.13 11.07
N GLU A 354 -14.45 -9.13 11.89
CA GLU A 354 -15.68 -9.93 11.86
C GLU A 354 -16.94 -9.10 12.19
N TYR A 355 -16.78 -8.01 12.95
CA TYR A 355 -17.88 -7.13 13.37
C TYR A 355 -18.00 -5.93 12.43
N ALA A 356 -18.50 -6.16 11.22
CA ALA A 356 -18.71 -5.11 10.24
C ALA A 356 -20.07 -4.39 10.37
N HIS A 357 -20.14 -3.19 9.81
CA HIS A 357 -21.32 -2.32 9.82
C HIS A 357 -21.68 -1.82 8.42
N THR A 358 -22.97 -1.51 8.23
CA THR A 358 -23.50 -0.77 7.09
C THR A 358 -24.49 0.26 7.61
N LYS A 359 -24.52 1.44 6.99
CA LYS A 359 -25.39 2.56 7.37
C LYS A 359 -26.84 2.14 7.61
N LYS A 360 -27.46 2.60 8.71
CA LYS A 360 -28.86 2.36 9.11
C LYS A 360 -29.20 0.86 9.29
N GLN A 361 -28.21 0.05 9.67
CA GLN A 361 -28.44 -1.36 9.98
C GLN A 361 -28.26 -1.60 11.48
N ASP A 362 -29.34 -1.42 12.24
CA ASP A 362 -29.34 -1.51 13.70
C ASP A 362 -28.96 -2.91 14.23
N THR A 363 -29.15 -3.94 13.41
CA THR A 363 -28.85 -5.34 13.74
C THR A 363 -27.52 -5.83 13.16
N SER A 364 -26.63 -4.94 12.70
CA SER A 364 -25.34 -5.36 12.15
C SER A 364 -24.45 -6.04 13.22
N PRO A 365 -23.52 -6.92 12.83
CA PRO A 365 -22.57 -7.54 13.76
C PRO A 365 -21.82 -6.51 14.64
N ALA A 366 -21.37 -5.40 14.04
CA ALA A 366 -20.79 -4.28 14.78
C ALA A 366 -21.71 -3.68 15.85
N ARG A 367 -22.99 -3.48 15.53
CA ARG A 367 -23.96 -2.88 16.46
C ARG A 367 -24.23 -3.79 17.64
N GLN A 368 -24.38 -5.10 17.39
CA GLN A 368 -24.57 -6.11 18.42
C GLN A 368 -23.35 -6.20 19.35
N GLU A 369 -22.16 -6.24 18.79
CA GLU A 369 -20.93 -6.31 19.59
C GLU A 369 -20.67 -5.02 20.39
N ALA A 370 -20.90 -3.85 19.76
CA ALA A 370 -20.82 -2.57 20.46
C ALA A 370 -21.81 -2.50 21.64
N GLN A 371 -23.05 -2.96 21.44
CA GLN A 371 -24.06 -3.04 22.52
C GLN A 371 -23.60 -3.97 23.64
N ARG A 372 -23.06 -5.15 23.30
CA ARG A 372 -22.57 -6.12 24.27
C ARG A 372 -21.43 -5.56 25.13
N ILE A 373 -20.47 -4.87 24.52
CA ILE A 373 -19.35 -4.22 25.23
C ILE A 373 -19.85 -3.03 26.07
N LEU A 374 -20.85 -2.29 25.58
CA LEU A 374 -21.45 -1.17 26.31
C LEU A 374 -22.19 -1.64 27.57
N GLU A 375 -22.88 -2.78 27.51
CA GLU A 375 -23.67 -3.30 28.62
C GLU A 375 -22.83 -4.09 29.63
N ASN A 376 -21.81 -4.81 29.16
CA ASN A 376 -21.06 -5.75 29.97
C ASN A 376 -19.54 -5.58 29.82
N ARG A 377 -18.82 -5.87 30.90
CA ARG A 377 -17.38 -6.14 30.94
C ARG A 377 -17.20 -7.64 31.25
N GLY A 378 -16.96 -8.43 30.22
CA GLY A 378 -17.01 -9.90 30.34
C GLY A 378 -18.41 -10.34 30.74
N ASN A 379 -18.54 -10.92 31.94
CA ASN A 379 -19.82 -11.38 32.50
C ASN A 379 -20.43 -10.41 33.52
N SER A 380 -19.75 -9.30 33.82
CA SER A 380 -20.23 -8.30 34.79
C SER A 380 -20.88 -7.11 34.09
N PRO A 381 -22.00 -6.56 34.60
CA PRO A 381 -22.56 -5.33 34.07
C PRO A 381 -21.56 -4.17 34.14
N ARG A 382 -21.55 -3.34 33.10
CA ARG A 382 -20.69 -2.15 33.00
C ARG A 382 -21.40 -0.94 33.59
N ASN A 383 -20.70 -0.18 34.42
CA ASN A 383 -21.22 1.03 35.05
C ASN A 383 -20.95 2.27 34.19
N PHE A 384 -19.71 2.49 33.76
CA PHE A 384 -19.30 3.74 33.11
C PHE A 384 -19.54 3.73 31.59
N LYS A 385 -20.80 3.53 31.20
CA LYS A 385 -21.22 3.36 29.81
C LYS A 385 -20.98 4.60 28.95
N ASN A 386 -21.08 5.79 29.53
CA ASN A 386 -20.89 7.05 28.80
C ASN A 386 -19.42 7.31 28.42
N THR A 387 -18.49 6.44 28.79
CA THR A 387 -17.08 6.58 28.44
C THR A 387 -16.69 5.87 27.14
N LEU A 388 -17.58 5.06 26.57
CA LEU A 388 -17.26 4.20 25.43
C LEU A 388 -17.75 4.76 24.10
N ILE A 389 -16.87 4.70 23.10
CA ILE A 389 -17.17 4.98 21.70
C ILE A 389 -16.58 3.85 20.85
N PHE A 390 -17.25 3.47 19.76
CA PHE A 390 -16.86 2.32 18.95
C PHE A 390 -16.53 2.73 17.52
N LEU A 391 -15.53 2.09 16.92
CA LEU A 391 -15.18 2.22 15.51
C LEU A 391 -15.26 0.86 14.83
N ALA A 392 -16.03 0.78 13.74
CA ALA A 392 -16.29 -0.45 13.00
C ALA A 392 -15.86 -0.34 11.53
N ALA A 393 -15.57 -1.50 10.96
CA ALA A 393 -15.32 -1.62 9.53
C ALA A 393 -16.63 -1.55 8.72
N ASP A 394 -16.56 -1.01 7.50
CA ASP A 394 -17.62 -1.08 6.53
C ASP A 394 -17.72 -2.46 5.88
N LEU A 395 -18.93 -2.99 5.75
CA LEU A 395 -19.20 -4.35 5.27
C LEU A 395 -18.70 -4.62 3.84
N VAL A 396 -18.67 -3.61 2.98
CA VAL A 396 -18.17 -3.77 1.60
C VAL A 396 -16.65 -3.59 1.59
N ARG A 397 -16.16 -2.52 2.21
CA ARG A 397 -14.73 -2.18 2.21
C ARG A 397 -13.86 -3.21 2.94
N ILE A 398 -14.40 -3.90 3.95
CA ILE A 398 -13.64 -4.94 4.63
C ILE A 398 -13.31 -6.13 3.71
N LYS A 399 -14.18 -6.44 2.73
CA LYS A 399 -13.92 -7.50 1.74
C LYS A 399 -12.79 -7.11 0.79
N GLU A 400 -12.79 -5.84 0.36
CA GLU A 400 -11.71 -5.27 -0.46
C GLU A 400 -10.38 -5.31 0.29
N LEU A 401 -10.39 -4.90 1.57
CA LEU A 401 -9.21 -4.95 2.44
C LEU A 401 -8.69 -6.37 2.65
N LYS A 402 -9.58 -7.35 2.91
CA LYS A 402 -9.20 -8.78 3.03
C LYS A 402 -8.51 -9.28 1.75
N SER A 403 -9.03 -8.92 0.58
CA SER A 403 -8.41 -9.28 -0.71
C SER A 403 -7.02 -8.65 -0.89
N ALA A 404 -6.87 -7.37 -0.56
CA ALA A 404 -5.58 -6.67 -0.62
C ALA A 404 -4.55 -7.27 0.35
N ILE A 405 -4.98 -7.65 1.55
CA ILE A 405 -4.13 -8.34 2.54
C ILE A 405 -3.71 -9.72 2.08
N GLY A 406 -4.61 -10.49 1.47
CA GLY A 406 -4.26 -11.80 0.91
C GLY A 406 -3.15 -11.69 -0.15
N GLN A 407 -3.25 -10.69 -1.03
CA GLN A 407 -2.20 -10.39 -2.00
C GLN A 407 -0.88 -9.99 -1.32
N TYR A 408 -0.92 -9.09 -0.34
CA TYR A 408 0.28 -8.70 0.40
C TYR A 408 0.96 -9.88 1.11
N LEU A 409 0.20 -10.73 1.78
CA LEU A 409 0.72 -11.91 2.47
C LEU A 409 1.35 -12.89 1.47
N ALA A 410 0.71 -13.12 0.32
CA ALA A 410 1.28 -13.93 -0.75
C ALA A 410 2.64 -13.38 -1.23
N TRP A 411 2.71 -12.08 -1.53
CA TRP A 411 3.96 -11.43 -1.92
C TRP A 411 5.02 -11.45 -0.81
N LYS A 412 4.60 -11.30 0.45
CA LYS A 412 5.49 -11.37 1.62
C LYS A 412 6.15 -12.75 1.72
N THR A 413 5.38 -13.83 1.55
CA THR A 413 5.92 -15.20 1.57
C THR A 413 6.83 -15.46 0.38
N ILE A 414 6.48 -14.99 -0.84
CA ILE A 414 7.35 -15.14 -2.02
C ILE A 414 8.69 -14.43 -1.83
N CYS A 415 8.69 -13.22 -1.27
CA CYS A 415 9.92 -12.49 -0.98
C CYS A 415 10.77 -13.21 0.09
N ALA A 416 10.13 -13.83 1.09
CA ALA A 416 10.83 -14.58 2.14
C ALA A 416 11.48 -15.86 1.60
N GLU A 417 10.86 -16.52 0.64
CA GLU A 417 11.30 -17.79 0.05
C GLU A 417 12.09 -17.61 -1.26
N LYS A 418 12.65 -16.42 -1.50
CA LYS A 418 13.35 -16.10 -2.76
C LYS A 418 14.43 -17.12 -3.15
N GLU A 419 15.17 -17.64 -2.17
CA GLU A 419 16.23 -18.63 -2.38
C GLU A 419 15.66 -20.03 -2.67
N THR A 420 14.66 -20.45 -1.91
CA THR A 420 13.98 -21.75 -2.10
C THR A 420 13.27 -21.84 -3.45
N LEU A 421 12.70 -20.72 -3.90
CA LEU A 421 12.04 -20.60 -5.21
C LEU A 421 13.03 -20.37 -6.36
N ASN A 422 14.34 -20.22 -6.07
CA ASN A 422 15.38 -19.86 -7.04
C ASN A 422 15.01 -18.65 -7.90
N LEU A 423 14.43 -17.61 -7.29
CA LEU A 423 14.02 -16.41 -8.02
C LEU A 423 15.26 -15.69 -8.57
N ASP A 424 15.23 -15.34 -9.85
CA ASP A 424 16.27 -14.52 -10.42
C ASP A 424 16.21 -13.06 -9.89
N ALA A 425 17.20 -12.24 -10.25
CA ALA A 425 17.28 -10.84 -9.81
C ALA A 425 16.07 -10.01 -10.26
N PHE A 426 15.50 -10.32 -11.43
CA PHE A 426 14.35 -9.63 -11.98
C PHE A 426 13.07 -9.98 -11.22
N GLN A 427 12.78 -11.27 -11.06
CA GLN A 427 11.66 -11.81 -10.30
C GLN A 427 11.70 -11.34 -8.84
N SER A 428 12.88 -11.34 -8.22
CA SER A 428 13.06 -10.85 -6.85
C SER A 428 12.69 -9.37 -6.72
N LYS A 429 13.21 -8.51 -7.61
CA LYS A 429 12.89 -7.07 -7.62
C LYS A 429 11.41 -6.81 -7.91
N GLN A 430 10.81 -7.60 -8.80
CA GLN A 430 9.38 -7.53 -9.12
C GLN A 430 8.53 -7.89 -7.90
N ALA A 431 8.83 -9.00 -7.22
CA ALA A 431 8.13 -9.44 -6.02
C ALA A 431 8.25 -8.43 -4.88
N GLU A 432 9.44 -7.86 -4.64
CA GLU A 432 9.64 -6.82 -3.63
C GLU A 432 8.85 -5.55 -3.92
N THR A 433 8.83 -5.12 -5.19
CA THR A 433 8.06 -3.95 -5.63
C THR A 433 6.57 -4.19 -5.44
N LYS A 434 6.05 -5.36 -5.83
CA LYS A 434 4.65 -5.74 -5.66
C LYS A 434 4.27 -5.84 -4.18
N ARG A 435 5.13 -6.42 -3.33
CA ARG A 435 4.94 -6.47 -1.87
C ARG A 435 4.82 -5.07 -1.27
N ARG A 436 5.71 -4.15 -1.65
CA ARG A 436 5.68 -2.75 -1.18
C ARG A 436 4.39 -2.05 -1.63
N ASN A 437 4.05 -2.12 -2.90
CA ASN A 437 2.84 -1.48 -3.43
C ASN A 437 1.55 -2.05 -2.77
N ALA A 438 1.51 -3.36 -2.51
CA ALA A 438 0.41 -3.99 -1.79
C ALA A 438 0.34 -3.49 -0.33
N ASN A 439 1.49 -3.34 0.34
CA ASN A 439 1.56 -2.79 1.69
C ASN A 439 1.04 -1.34 1.75
N ASP A 440 1.44 -0.50 0.79
CA ASP A 440 1.03 0.90 0.73
C ASP A 440 -0.48 1.02 0.44
N THR A 441 -1.00 0.16 -0.44
CA THR A 441 -2.43 0.03 -0.70
C THR A 441 -3.21 -0.31 0.59
N ILE A 442 -2.73 -1.26 1.38
CA ILE A 442 -3.36 -1.65 2.64
C ILE A 442 -3.36 -0.49 3.64
N ASN A 443 -2.23 0.21 3.77
CA ASN A 443 -2.12 1.36 4.67
C ASN A 443 -3.13 2.46 4.31
N ALA A 444 -3.39 2.69 3.02
CA ALA A 444 -4.42 3.62 2.57
C ALA A 444 -5.85 3.09 2.78
N GLN A 445 -6.08 1.78 2.59
CA GLN A 445 -7.40 1.17 2.70
C GLN A 445 -7.88 0.97 4.15
N ILE A 446 -6.99 0.82 5.13
CA ILE A 446 -7.40 0.63 6.54
C ILE A 446 -8.30 1.78 7.04
N PRO A 447 -7.91 3.07 6.89
CA PRO A 447 -8.77 4.19 7.26
C PRO A 447 -10.08 4.29 6.48
N GLU A 448 -10.11 3.82 5.23
CA GLU A 448 -11.32 3.78 4.41
C GLU A 448 -12.26 2.65 4.83
N ALA A 449 -11.71 1.50 5.22
CA ALA A 449 -12.47 0.36 5.72
C ALA A 449 -13.04 0.66 7.11
N TYR A 450 -12.23 1.15 8.05
CA TYR A 450 -12.64 1.48 9.42
C TYR A 450 -13.21 2.89 9.52
N GLN A 451 -14.36 3.10 8.87
CA GLN A 451 -14.98 4.42 8.71
C GLN A 451 -16.25 4.64 9.56
N TRP A 452 -16.81 3.63 10.22
CA TRP A 452 -18.07 3.79 10.95
C TRP A 452 -17.83 4.04 12.42
N LEU A 453 -18.01 5.28 12.86
CA LEU A 453 -18.01 5.62 14.28
C LEU A 453 -19.42 5.44 14.84
N LEU A 454 -19.55 4.60 15.85
CA LEU A 454 -20.82 4.27 16.51
C LEU A 454 -20.80 4.86 17.91
N VAL A 455 -21.66 5.84 18.14
CA VAL A 455 -21.69 6.61 19.38
C VAL A 455 -23.01 6.37 20.10
N PRO A 456 -23.01 5.71 21.28
CA PRO A 456 -24.23 5.55 22.06
C PRO A 456 -24.61 6.89 22.70
N THR A 457 -25.89 7.23 22.65
CA THR A 457 -26.46 8.46 23.20
C THR A 457 -27.86 8.17 23.75
N GLN A 458 -28.33 8.97 24.69
CA GLN A 458 -29.68 8.82 25.24
C GLN A 458 -30.32 10.21 25.39
N PRO A 459 -31.01 10.75 24.38
CA PRO A 459 -31.54 12.11 24.44
C PRO A 459 -32.56 12.36 25.57
N ASP A 460 -33.36 11.33 25.90
CA ASP A 460 -34.31 11.34 27.01
C ASP A 460 -33.83 10.35 28.09
N PRO A 461 -33.63 10.78 29.36
CA PRO A 461 -33.25 9.90 30.46
C PRO A 461 -34.12 8.64 30.64
N LYS A 462 -35.39 8.69 30.21
CA LYS A 462 -36.31 7.54 30.26
C LYS A 462 -36.47 6.81 28.92
N GLY A 463 -35.85 7.32 27.86
CA GLY A 463 -35.90 6.75 26.51
C GLY A 463 -34.88 5.63 26.30
N GLU A 464 -34.96 4.98 25.14
CA GLU A 464 -33.99 3.96 24.73
C GLU A 464 -32.65 4.56 24.30
N VAL A 465 -31.59 3.74 24.31
CA VAL A 465 -30.27 4.14 23.81
C VAL A 465 -30.32 4.27 22.28
N VAL A 466 -30.02 5.47 21.78
CA VAL A 466 -29.93 5.77 20.37
C VAL A 466 -28.47 5.78 19.94
N TRP A 467 -28.20 5.22 18.78
CA TRP A 467 -26.85 5.12 18.24
C TRP A 467 -26.65 6.10 17.09
N THR A 468 -25.74 7.03 17.31
CA THR A 468 -25.33 7.99 16.28
C THR A 468 -24.24 7.36 15.43
N GLU A 469 -24.53 7.15 14.15
CA GLU A 469 -23.63 6.57 13.16
C GLU A 469 -22.95 7.68 12.34
N ILE A 470 -21.63 7.82 12.47
CA ILE A 470 -20.87 8.88 11.82
C ILE A 470 -19.84 8.26 10.90
N ARG A 471 -19.98 8.53 9.60
CA ARG A 471 -18.97 8.15 8.61
C ARG A 471 -17.75 9.07 8.73
N GLN A 472 -16.60 8.49 9.00
CA GLN A 472 -15.32 9.16 9.08
C GLN A 472 -14.69 9.36 7.69
N GLN A 473 -13.98 10.48 7.49
CA GLN A 473 -13.27 10.82 6.26
C GLN A 473 -11.95 11.53 6.59
N GLY A 474 -10.96 11.43 5.69
CA GLY A 474 -9.64 12.05 5.84
C GLY A 474 -8.51 11.04 6.06
N SER A 475 -7.27 11.54 6.01
CA SER A 475 -6.02 10.77 6.01
C SER A 475 -5.32 10.65 7.37
N ASP A 476 -5.87 11.27 8.42
CA ASP A 476 -5.35 11.13 9.79
C ASP A 476 -5.54 9.70 10.33
N SER A 477 -4.80 9.35 11.40
CA SER A 477 -4.99 8.08 12.10
C SER A 477 -6.44 7.90 12.58
N LEU A 478 -6.86 6.64 12.75
CA LEU A 478 -8.24 6.28 13.09
C LEU A 478 -8.76 7.05 14.31
N ALA A 479 -7.98 7.09 15.40
CA ALA A 479 -8.37 7.73 16.64
C ALA A 479 -8.37 9.26 16.56
N LEU A 480 -7.37 9.87 15.90
CA LEU A 480 -7.31 11.32 15.72
C LEU A 480 -8.50 11.83 14.90
N ARG A 481 -8.85 11.12 13.84
CA ARG A 481 -10.00 11.43 12.99
C ARG A 481 -11.31 11.33 13.78
N ALA A 482 -11.49 10.23 14.51
CA ALA A 482 -12.65 10.04 15.36
C ALA A 482 -12.76 11.15 16.42
N SER A 483 -11.67 11.49 17.13
CA SER A 483 -11.70 12.50 18.18
C SER A 483 -11.98 13.91 17.64
N LYS A 484 -11.37 14.30 16.51
CA LYS A 484 -11.69 15.57 15.82
C LYS A 484 -13.17 15.64 15.46
N LYS A 485 -13.73 14.56 14.89
CA LYS A 485 -15.12 14.52 14.46
C LYS A 485 -16.09 14.61 15.65
N LEU A 486 -15.81 13.90 16.75
CA LEU A 486 -16.60 13.95 17.97
C LEU A 486 -16.58 15.31 18.66
N LYS A 487 -15.41 15.98 18.70
CA LYS A 487 -15.30 17.34 19.24
C LYS A 487 -16.17 18.31 18.44
N ASN A 488 -16.11 18.23 17.11
CA ASN A 488 -16.88 19.11 16.23
C ASN A 488 -18.39 18.91 16.35
N GLU A 489 -18.85 17.70 16.70
CA GLU A 489 -20.27 17.39 16.90
C GLU A 489 -20.69 17.47 18.38
N GLU A 490 -19.82 17.96 19.27
CA GLU A 490 -20.04 18.03 20.73
C GLU A 490 -20.38 16.68 21.40
N LEU A 491 -19.98 15.56 20.79
CA LEU A 491 -20.17 14.20 21.30
C LEU A 491 -19.02 13.71 22.19
N LEU A 492 -17.95 14.51 22.30
CA LEU A 492 -16.85 14.36 23.24
C LEU A 492 -16.34 15.75 23.64
N LEU A 493 -16.42 16.07 24.92
CA LEU A 493 -15.94 17.33 25.46
C LEU A 493 -14.53 17.18 26.03
N VAL A 494 -13.60 17.93 25.47
CA VAL A 494 -12.21 18.09 25.95
C VAL A 494 -12.00 19.37 26.76
N GLN A 495 -13.05 20.18 26.88
CA GLN A 495 -13.11 21.38 27.69
C GLN A 495 -14.58 21.64 28.02
N MET A 496 -14.86 22.10 29.25
CA MET A 496 -16.18 22.55 29.68
C MET A 496 -16.01 23.74 30.63
N GLY A 497 -16.90 24.73 30.50
CA GLY A 497 -16.96 25.88 31.43
C GLY A 497 -18.00 25.68 32.52
N GLY A 498 -17.88 26.42 33.62
CA GLY A 498 -18.76 26.29 34.79
C GLY A 498 -20.21 26.63 34.52
N ILE A 499 -20.48 27.59 33.64
CA ILE A 499 -21.86 27.92 33.20
C ILE A 499 -22.50 26.73 32.48
N ARG A 500 -21.74 26.04 31.59
CA ARG A 500 -22.26 24.86 30.90
C ARG A 500 -22.55 23.73 31.88
N LEU A 501 -21.67 23.53 32.87
CA LEU A 501 -21.92 22.55 33.93
C LEU A 501 -23.20 22.87 34.70
N LYS A 502 -23.44 24.14 35.07
CA LYS A 502 -24.69 24.56 35.71
C LYS A 502 -25.92 24.21 34.86
N ILE A 503 -25.87 24.50 33.56
CA ILE A 503 -26.99 24.20 32.64
C ILE A 503 -27.31 22.70 32.65
N GLU A 504 -26.30 21.82 32.64
CA GLU A 504 -26.54 20.37 32.69
C GLU A 504 -27.07 19.91 34.06
N LEU A 505 -26.58 20.51 35.15
CA LEU A 505 -27.07 20.25 36.51
C LEU A 505 -28.52 20.68 36.73
N ASP A 506 -28.97 21.73 36.04
CA ASP A 506 -30.33 22.26 36.13
C ASP A 506 -31.29 21.55 35.15
N ARG A 507 -30.79 21.13 33.98
CA ARG A 507 -31.57 20.45 32.93
C ARG A 507 -32.06 19.07 33.38
N ILE A 508 -31.23 18.33 34.10
CA ILE A 508 -31.51 16.99 34.62
C ILE A 508 -31.39 17.09 36.14
N PRO A 509 -32.22 16.41 36.96
CA PRO A 509 -32.17 16.52 38.42
C PRO A 509 -30.92 15.86 39.03
N LEU A 510 -29.73 16.37 38.70
CA LEU A 510 -28.44 15.96 39.26
C LEU A 510 -28.23 16.53 40.66
N TRP A 511 -28.90 17.65 40.97
CA TRP A 511 -29.03 18.17 42.32
C TRP A 511 -29.80 17.18 43.20
N ARG A 512 -29.20 16.78 44.33
CA ARG A 512 -29.81 15.86 45.31
C ARG A 512 -30.30 16.66 46.52
N GLY A 513 -31.22 17.60 46.26
CA GLY A 513 -31.65 18.62 47.22
C GLY A 513 -30.97 19.97 46.92
N GLU A 514 -30.21 20.48 47.88
CA GLU A 514 -29.51 21.78 47.78
C GLU A 514 -28.04 21.69 47.33
N SER A 515 -27.50 20.47 47.32
CA SER A 515 -26.10 20.21 46.96
C SER A 515 -25.94 18.84 46.28
N VAL A 516 -24.76 18.58 45.74
CA VAL A 516 -24.39 17.29 45.14
C VAL A 516 -22.91 17.01 45.35
N LEU A 517 -22.56 15.75 45.65
CA LEU A 517 -21.17 15.31 45.83
C LEU A 517 -20.41 15.35 44.51
N ILE A 518 -19.20 15.92 44.51
CA ILE A 518 -18.37 16.02 43.30
C ILE A 518 -18.01 14.63 42.79
N LYS A 519 -17.63 13.71 43.68
CA LYS A 519 -17.35 12.30 43.32
C LYS A 519 -18.54 11.65 42.61
N GLN A 520 -19.75 11.92 43.10
CA GLN A 520 -20.97 11.38 42.50
C GLN A 520 -21.24 12.01 41.13
N LEU A 521 -20.98 13.30 40.94
CA LEU A 521 -21.06 13.92 39.61
C LEU A 521 -20.09 13.29 38.62
N ILE A 522 -18.85 13.02 39.03
CA ILE A 522 -17.86 12.34 38.20
C ILE A 522 -18.41 10.97 37.76
N ASP A 523 -18.97 10.19 38.69
CA ASP A 523 -19.56 8.89 38.37
C ASP A 523 -20.82 9.02 37.50
N ASP A 524 -21.69 10.02 37.74
CA ASP A 524 -22.91 10.28 36.97
C ASP A 524 -22.57 10.60 35.49
N PHE A 525 -21.63 11.52 35.25
CA PHE A 525 -21.18 11.91 33.89
C PHE A 525 -20.55 10.74 33.13
N ALA A 526 -19.83 9.84 33.82
CA ALA A 526 -19.26 8.64 33.22
C ALA A 526 -20.29 7.51 33.00
N THR A 527 -21.38 7.49 33.77
CA THR A 527 -22.40 6.42 33.76
C THR A 527 -23.50 6.68 32.74
N TYR A 528 -24.08 7.87 32.73
CA TYR A 528 -25.35 8.13 32.05
C TYR A 528 -25.16 8.71 30.64
N LEU A 529 -25.71 8.02 29.63
CA LEU A 529 -25.60 8.38 28.21
C LEU A 529 -26.38 9.64 27.80
N TYR A 530 -27.22 10.15 28.70
CA TYR A 530 -27.96 11.39 28.51
C TYR A 530 -27.16 12.63 28.95
N LEU A 531 -26.03 12.44 29.64
CA LEU A 531 -25.12 13.51 30.02
C LEU A 531 -24.01 13.68 28.97
N PRO A 532 -23.45 14.89 28.84
CA PRO A 532 -22.32 15.12 27.93
C PRO A 532 -21.14 14.20 28.27
N ARG A 533 -20.60 13.56 27.24
CA ARG A 533 -19.42 12.71 27.38
C ARG A 533 -18.17 13.56 27.58
N LEU A 534 -17.47 13.32 28.68
CA LEU A 534 -16.21 13.99 28.99
C LEU A 534 -15.03 13.11 28.60
N ARG A 535 -13.91 13.75 28.22
CA ARG A 535 -12.64 13.04 28.01
C ARG A 535 -12.16 12.32 29.27
N ASP A 536 -12.20 13.00 30.40
CA ASP A 536 -11.77 12.51 31.70
C ASP A 536 -12.39 13.39 32.81
N GLN A 537 -12.15 13.02 34.07
CA GLN A 537 -12.66 13.73 35.22
C GLN A 537 -12.08 15.15 35.36
N ASP A 538 -10.88 15.40 34.82
CA ASP A 538 -10.20 16.69 34.95
C ASP A 538 -10.99 17.79 34.24
N ILE A 539 -11.68 17.46 33.14
CA ILE A 539 -12.58 18.39 32.45
C ILE A 539 -13.70 18.87 33.37
N LEU A 540 -14.27 17.99 34.20
CA LEU A 540 -15.32 18.36 35.14
C LEU A 540 -14.75 19.21 36.29
N ILE A 541 -13.58 18.84 36.82
CA ILE A 541 -12.90 19.57 37.89
C ILE A 541 -12.55 20.99 37.44
N LEU A 542 -12.04 21.15 36.21
CA LEU A 542 -11.77 22.46 35.61
C LEU A 542 -13.04 23.28 35.41
N ALA A 543 -14.15 22.65 34.98
CA ALA A 543 -15.44 23.33 34.86
C ALA A 543 -15.98 23.80 36.22
N ILE A 544 -15.83 22.98 37.28
CA ILE A 544 -16.19 23.37 38.65
C ILE A 544 -15.35 24.56 39.10
N ARG A 545 -14.02 24.50 38.91
CA ARG A 545 -13.11 25.59 39.26
C ARG A 545 -13.45 26.88 38.52
N ASP A 546 -13.73 26.82 37.22
CA ASP A 546 -14.19 27.96 36.43
C ASP A 546 -15.51 28.53 36.97
N GLY A 547 -16.47 27.68 37.33
CA GLY A 547 -17.75 28.09 37.89
C GLY A 547 -17.62 28.83 39.23
N VAL A 548 -16.83 28.27 40.15
CA VAL A 548 -16.64 28.80 41.51
C VAL A 548 -15.85 30.11 41.51
N THR A 549 -14.88 30.27 40.60
CA THR A 549 -14.02 31.46 40.54
C THR A 549 -14.67 32.67 39.87
N ARG A 550 -15.78 32.49 39.15
CA ARG A 550 -16.49 33.59 38.48
C ARG A 550 -17.03 34.59 39.49
N LEU A 551 -16.87 35.87 39.21
CA LEU A 551 -17.50 36.94 40.00
C LEU A 551 -19.05 36.88 39.93
N THR A 552 -19.59 36.36 38.82
CA THR A 552 -21.03 36.19 38.58
C THR A 552 -21.60 34.86 39.09
N TRP A 553 -20.85 34.10 39.91
CA TRP A 553 -21.23 32.75 40.34
C TRP A 553 -22.62 32.66 40.98
N GLN A 554 -23.06 33.71 41.66
CA GLN A 554 -24.37 33.77 42.33
C GLN A 554 -25.54 33.62 41.33
N ALA A 555 -25.41 34.21 40.14
CA ALA A 555 -26.42 34.15 39.09
C ALA A 555 -26.13 33.00 38.11
N GLU A 556 -24.88 32.87 37.66
CA GLU A 556 -24.53 32.09 36.47
C GLU A 556 -23.89 30.72 36.77
N ALA A 557 -23.50 30.45 38.04
CA ALA A 557 -22.82 29.21 38.42
C ALA A 557 -23.33 28.67 39.77
N PHE A 558 -22.41 28.20 40.61
CA PHE A 558 -22.62 27.47 41.87
C PHE A 558 -21.45 27.74 42.82
N ALA A 559 -21.55 27.29 44.06
CA ALA A 559 -20.49 27.37 45.07
C ALA A 559 -19.89 25.99 45.37
N TYR A 560 -18.74 25.99 46.03
CA TYR A 560 -18.04 24.79 46.50
C TYR A 560 -18.05 24.72 48.04
N ALA A 561 -18.20 23.54 48.60
CA ALA A 561 -18.01 23.28 50.04
C ALA A 561 -17.15 22.03 50.24
N GLU A 562 -16.32 22.02 51.28
CA GLU A 562 -15.46 20.89 51.64
C GLU A 562 -16.23 19.75 52.33
N ASP A 563 -17.22 20.09 53.14
CA ASP A 563 -18.09 19.13 53.85
C ASP A 563 -19.46 19.74 54.18
N TYR A 564 -20.43 18.91 54.55
CA TYR A 564 -21.72 19.35 55.09
C TYR A 564 -21.91 18.80 56.50
N ASP A 565 -22.06 19.71 57.46
CA ASP A 565 -22.33 19.36 58.85
C ASP A 565 -23.83 19.13 59.06
N GLU A 566 -24.24 17.87 59.21
CA GLU A 566 -25.63 17.51 59.45
C GLU A 566 -26.17 18.01 60.81
N THR A 567 -25.30 18.19 61.81
CA THR A 567 -25.72 18.63 63.15
C THR A 567 -25.95 20.14 63.20
N ALA A 568 -25.05 20.91 62.59
CA ALA A 568 -25.18 22.35 62.47
C ALA A 568 -26.11 22.78 61.32
N LYS A 569 -26.40 21.88 60.37
CA LYS A 569 -27.07 22.16 59.09
C LYS A 569 -26.37 23.24 58.28
N ARG A 570 -25.03 23.18 58.21
CA ARG A 570 -24.19 24.18 57.55
C ARG A 570 -23.14 23.55 56.63
N TYR A 571 -22.83 24.22 55.55
CA TYR A 571 -21.72 23.87 54.66
C TYR A 571 -20.40 24.39 55.24
N GLN A 572 -19.41 23.51 55.39
CA GLN A 572 -18.07 23.85 55.86
C GLN A 572 -17.14 24.13 54.67
N GLY A 573 -16.22 25.08 54.83
CA GLY A 573 -15.32 25.49 53.74
C GLY A 573 -16.06 26.04 52.51
N LEU A 574 -17.21 26.68 52.72
CA LEU A 574 -18.06 27.20 51.65
C LEU A 574 -17.40 28.41 50.96
N VAL A 575 -17.16 28.31 49.65
CA VAL A 575 -16.49 29.33 48.85
C VAL A 575 -17.24 29.57 47.52
N GLY A 576 -17.38 30.84 47.15
CA GLY A 576 -17.84 31.29 45.84
C GLY A 576 -17.25 32.65 45.49
N GLY A 577 -16.80 32.83 44.25
CA GLY A 577 -16.16 34.06 43.76
C GLY A 577 -14.66 34.18 44.08
N SER A 578 -14.03 33.10 44.54
CA SER A 578 -12.62 33.06 44.95
C SER A 578 -11.89 31.86 44.36
N MET A 579 -10.57 31.94 44.25
CA MET A 579 -9.74 30.79 43.88
C MET A 579 -9.77 29.73 44.97
N VAL A 580 -10.05 28.50 44.57
CA VAL A 580 -10.07 27.33 45.45
C VAL A 580 -9.46 26.13 44.72
N GLN A 581 -8.81 25.25 45.47
CA GLN A 581 -8.41 23.94 44.98
C GLN A 581 -9.58 22.98 45.19
N ILE A 582 -10.09 22.42 44.09
CA ILE A 582 -11.21 21.48 44.16
C ILE A 582 -10.71 20.11 44.61
N LEU A 583 -11.15 19.67 45.78
CA LEU A 583 -10.93 18.31 46.25
C LEU A 583 -11.97 17.37 45.62
N THR A 584 -11.54 16.17 45.22
CA THR A 584 -12.39 15.10 44.69
C THR A 584 -12.62 13.99 45.71
N ASP A 585 -12.49 14.31 46.99
CA ASP A 585 -12.74 13.36 48.06
C ASP A 585 -14.24 13.02 48.18
N SER A 586 -14.59 12.12 49.09
CA SER A 586 -15.98 11.68 49.28
C SER A 586 -16.88 12.70 49.98
N LYS A 587 -16.36 13.88 50.37
CA LYS A 587 -17.07 14.88 51.17
C LYS A 587 -17.32 16.18 50.43
N ALA A 588 -16.48 16.51 49.46
CA ALA A 588 -16.58 17.72 48.68
C ALA A 588 -17.90 17.82 47.90
N LEU A 589 -18.55 18.98 48.01
CA LEU A 589 -19.89 19.26 47.54
C LEU A 589 -19.91 20.47 46.61
N LEU A 590 -20.75 20.37 45.59
CA LEU A 590 -21.24 21.51 44.84
C LEU A 590 -22.55 21.97 45.48
N VAL A 591 -22.70 23.27 45.69
CA VAL A 591 -23.86 23.85 46.38
C VAL A 591 -24.57 24.83 45.45
N LYS A 592 -25.91 24.80 45.44
CA LYS A 592 -26.71 25.76 44.68
C LYS A 592 -26.38 27.19 45.10
N SER A 593 -26.28 28.08 44.12
CA SER A 593 -25.84 29.45 44.34
C SER A 593 -26.71 30.22 45.35
N GLU A 594 -28.03 30.00 45.32
CA GLU A 594 -29.00 30.64 46.23
C GLU A 594 -28.80 30.23 47.70
N ILE A 595 -28.43 28.98 47.95
CA ILE A 595 -28.22 28.44 49.30
C ILE A 595 -26.89 28.90 49.85
N ALA A 596 -25.85 28.82 49.03
CA ALA A 596 -24.52 29.29 49.39
C ALA A 596 -24.51 30.80 49.68
N ALA A 597 -25.19 31.60 48.86
CA ALA A 597 -25.27 33.04 49.06
C ALA A 597 -25.99 33.42 50.37
N LYS A 598 -27.04 32.67 50.76
CA LYS A 598 -27.73 32.87 52.05
C LYS A 598 -26.78 32.62 53.23
N GLN A 599 -26.08 31.49 53.23
CA GLN A 599 -25.16 31.16 54.33
C GLN A 599 -24.00 32.16 54.43
N ILE A 600 -23.40 32.56 53.30
CA ILE A 600 -22.30 33.56 53.27
C ILE A 600 -22.78 34.92 53.80
N ALA A 601 -24.01 35.32 53.47
CA ALA A 601 -24.60 36.56 53.99
C ALA A 601 -24.86 36.48 55.51
N GLU A 602 -25.35 35.35 56.00
CA GLU A 602 -25.54 35.10 57.44
C GLU A 602 -24.21 35.11 58.21
N ASP A 603 -23.15 34.52 57.65
CA ASP A 603 -21.79 34.54 58.23
C ASP A 603 -21.20 35.94 58.28
N SER A 604 -21.45 36.74 57.23
CA SER A 604 -21.01 38.14 57.18
C SER A 604 -21.76 39.03 58.18
N GLN A 605 -23.00 38.68 58.55
CA GLN A 605 -23.82 39.41 59.52
C GLN A 605 -23.63 38.94 60.97
N GLY A 606 -23.04 37.75 61.19
CA GLY A 606 -22.82 37.14 62.50
C GLY A 606 -21.51 37.49 63.22
N THR A 607 -20.67 38.37 62.66
CA THR A 607 -19.40 38.78 63.30
C THR A 607 -19.65 39.97 64.25
N PRO A 608 -19.42 39.88 65.58
CA PRO A 608 -19.57 41.03 66.49
C PRO A 608 -18.41 42.04 66.31
N PRO A 609 -18.63 43.34 66.55
CA PRO A 609 -17.54 44.31 66.62
C PRO A 609 -16.77 44.13 67.94
N GLY A 610 -15.47 43.86 67.84
CA GLY A 610 -14.54 43.87 68.98
C GLY A 610 -14.05 45.28 69.28
N ASP A 611 -14.45 45.80 70.44
CA ASP A 611 -13.97 46.98 71.20
C ASP A 611 -12.55 46.69 71.76
N GLY A 612 -11.56 47.58 71.95
CA GLY A 612 -11.40 49.02 71.80
C GLY A 612 -9.90 49.36 72.03
N GLY A 613 -9.38 50.46 71.48
CA GLY A 613 -8.92 51.59 72.29
C GLY A 613 -7.87 52.39 71.52
N GLY A 614 -8.15 53.67 71.30
CA GLY A 614 -7.32 54.58 70.48
C GLY A 614 -6.23 55.29 71.28
N ASP A 615 -5.29 55.88 70.55
CA ASP A 615 -4.41 56.93 71.07
C ASP A 615 -4.06 57.93 69.96
N GLU A 616 -4.14 59.22 70.32
CA GLU A 616 -3.62 60.35 69.55
C GLU A 616 -2.19 60.72 70.05
N PRO A 617 -1.37 61.42 69.24
CA PRO A 617 0.09 61.43 69.39
C PRO A 617 0.68 62.77 69.88
N THR A 618 1.88 62.74 70.49
CA THR A 618 2.87 63.87 70.45
C THR A 618 4.28 63.45 70.97
N PRO A 619 5.38 64.17 70.59
CA PRO A 619 6.76 63.65 70.46
C PRO A 619 7.80 64.41 71.36
N PRO A 620 9.10 64.57 71.01
CA PRO A 620 10.25 63.66 71.22
C PRO A 620 11.40 64.28 72.08
N GLY A 621 12.43 63.51 72.46
CA GLY A 621 13.63 64.02 73.16
C GLY A 621 14.86 63.08 73.12
N GLU A 622 16.04 63.68 72.96
CA GLU A 622 17.33 63.14 72.47
C GLU A 622 18.26 62.37 73.46
N GLU A 623 19.13 61.53 72.86
CA GLU A 623 20.50 60.97 73.14
C GLU A 623 21.35 61.48 74.37
N PRO A 624 22.49 60.86 74.83
CA PRO A 624 23.48 59.97 74.15
C PRO A 624 24.27 58.86 74.97
N LYS A 625 24.92 57.93 74.23
CA LYS A 625 26.21 57.15 74.35
C LYS A 625 26.84 56.56 75.69
N PRO A 626 27.73 55.51 75.57
CA PRO A 626 27.88 54.36 76.51
C PRO A 626 29.19 54.32 77.33
N PRO A 627 29.40 53.31 78.23
CA PRO A 627 30.50 52.33 78.03
C PRO A 627 30.33 50.89 78.64
N GLY A 628 31.10 49.93 78.09
CA GLY A 628 31.81 48.76 78.71
C GLY A 628 31.14 47.76 79.69
N GLY A 629 31.19 46.45 79.37
CA GLY A 629 30.79 45.30 80.23
C GLY A 629 31.89 44.78 81.18
N PRO A 630 31.87 43.50 81.69
CA PRO A 630 30.85 42.43 81.65
C PRO A 630 30.48 41.81 83.04
N ASP A 631 29.38 41.04 83.10
CA ASP A 631 29.15 39.76 83.84
C ASP A 631 27.65 39.54 84.20
N ASP A 632 27.21 38.27 84.07
CA ASP A 632 25.85 37.65 84.10
C ASP A 632 24.81 38.19 85.11
N PRO A 633 23.49 38.20 84.79
CA PRO A 633 22.54 37.09 85.11
C PRO A 633 21.29 36.99 84.16
N PRO A 634 20.24 36.16 84.43
CA PRO A 634 19.26 35.70 83.42
C PRO A 634 17.90 36.44 83.42
N GLY A 635 17.16 36.31 82.31
CA GLY A 635 15.68 36.42 82.27
C GLY A 635 15.08 37.57 81.45
N GLY A 636 14.51 37.20 80.28
CA GLY A 636 13.25 37.71 79.73
C GLY A 636 13.18 39.14 79.17
N GLY A 637 12.79 39.26 77.90
CA GLY A 637 12.20 40.49 77.37
C GLY A 637 12.88 41.07 76.13
N ASP A 638 12.51 40.51 75.01
CA ASP A 638 12.35 41.11 73.69
C ASP A 638 12.55 42.65 73.58
N GLN A 639 13.58 43.04 72.83
CA GLN A 639 13.53 44.06 71.78
C GLN A 639 14.83 43.99 70.96
N SER A 640 14.85 43.08 69.99
CA SER A 640 15.83 43.10 68.90
C SER A 640 15.29 44.03 67.81
N ARG A 641 16.12 44.98 67.39
CA ARG A 641 15.95 45.77 66.15
C ARG A 641 15.33 44.91 65.05
N GLU A 642 14.26 45.40 64.40
CA GLU A 642 13.87 44.89 63.09
C GLU A 642 15.13 44.87 62.21
N PRO A 643 15.54 43.72 61.66
CA PRO A 643 16.51 43.73 60.60
C PRO A 643 15.88 44.47 59.42
N GLU A 644 16.51 45.56 58.97
CA GLU A 644 16.21 46.18 57.68
C GLU A 644 16.06 45.07 56.65
N LYS A 645 14.88 44.96 56.03
CA LYS A 645 14.58 43.93 55.01
C LYS A 645 15.70 43.91 53.99
N THR A 646 16.49 42.84 54.00
CA THR A 646 17.56 42.60 53.04
C THR A 646 16.96 42.60 51.64
N VAL A 647 17.22 43.64 50.84
CA VAL A 647 16.72 43.76 49.47
C VAL A 647 17.63 42.93 48.56
N TYR A 648 17.13 41.77 48.11
CA TYR A 648 17.83 40.94 47.14
C TYR A 648 17.69 41.53 45.73
N ARG A 649 18.83 41.94 45.14
CA ARG A 649 18.85 42.63 43.83
C ARG A 649 19.25 41.75 42.65
N ARG A 650 19.62 40.49 42.89
CA ARG A 650 20.05 39.54 41.85
C ARG A 650 19.69 38.11 42.26
N PHE A 651 19.07 37.37 41.34
CA PHE A 651 18.85 35.94 41.44
C PHE A 651 19.88 35.20 40.57
N HIS A 652 20.44 34.09 41.08
CA HIS A 652 21.26 33.16 40.30
C HIS A 652 20.89 31.73 40.73
N GLY A 653 20.76 30.83 39.77
CA GLY A 653 20.42 29.43 40.05
C GLY A 653 20.79 28.54 38.87
N SER A 654 21.27 27.33 39.18
CA SER A 654 21.61 26.29 38.21
C SER A 654 20.89 25.00 38.60
N VAL A 655 20.31 24.30 37.64
CA VAL A 655 19.63 23.03 37.86
C VAL A 655 20.04 22.01 36.80
N ALA A 656 20.40 20.81 37.23
CA ALA A 656 20.74 19.72 36.32
C ALA A 656 19.44 19.12 35.74
N LEU A 657 19.35 19.05 34.42
CA LEU A 657 18.20 18.47 33.71
C LEU A 657 18.49 17.02 33.32
N ASP A 658 17.47 16.17 33.39
CA ASP A 658 17.55 14.81 32.86
C ASP A 658 17.49 14.86 31.32
N SER A 659 18.51 14.33 30.66
CA SER A 659 18.63 14.28 29.19
C SER A 659 17.40 13.65 28.49
N LEU A 660 16.71 12.70 29.11
CA LEU A 660 15.53 12.02 28.54
C LEU A 660 14.23 12.78 28.76
N ARG A 661 14.23 13.81 29.62
CA ARG A 661 13.05 14.60 30.02
C ARG A 661 13.27 16.11 29.93
N ALA A 662 14.37 16.54 29.30
CA ALA A 662 14.84 17.92 29.29
C ALA A 662 13.77 18.94 28.87
N GLY A 663 12.93 18.61 27.87
CA GLY A 663 11.84 19.50 27.44
C GLY A 663 10.77 19.73 28.51
N ARG A 664 10.35 18.67 29.22
CA ARG A 664 9.34 18.78 30.28
C ARG A 664 9.88 19.53 31.50
N ASP A 665 11.12 19.23 31.86
CA ASP A 665 11.74 19.83 33.04
C ASP A 665 12.10 21.31 32.79
N ALA A 666 12.52 21.67 31.57
CA ALA A 666 12.68 23.07 31.14
C ALA A 666 11.35 23.83 31.13
N SER A 667 10.25 23.23 30.65
CA SER A 667 8.91 23.84 30.73
C SER A 667 8.50 24.10 32.18
N ARG A 668 8.74 23.15 33.08
CA ARG A 668 8.43 23.34 34.51
C ARG A 668 9.25 24.49 35.12
N ILE A 669 10.53 24.65 34.76
CA ILE A 669 11.35 25.78 35.22
C ILE A 669 10.86 27.10 34.64
N ALA A 670 10.38 27.09 33.39
CA ALA A 670 9.78 28.27 32.78
C ALA A 670 8.54 28.75 33.56
N ASP A 671 7.63 27.83 33.87
CA ASP A 671 6.38 28.14 34.57
C ASP A 671 6.59 28.49 36.05
N GLU A 672 7.45 27.75 36.75
CA GLU A 672 7.59 27.83 38.22
C GLU A 672 8.69 28.81 38.68
N VAL A 673 9.57 29.28 37.79
CA VAL A 673 10.68 30.18 38.17
C VAL A 673 10.80 31.38 37.24
N ILE A 674 10.96 31.16 35.93
CA ILE A 674 11.22 32.25 34.97
C ILE A 674 10.01 33.19 34.88
N GLN A 675 8.78 32.65 34.81
CA GLN A 675 7.56 33.45 34.72
C GLN A 675 7.40 34.41 35.90
N HIS A 676 7.79 34.00 37.11
CA HIS A 676 7.73 34.85 38.30
C HIS A 676 8.79 35.96 38.28
N LEU A 677 9.99 35.70 37.75
CA LEU A 677 11.06 36.70 37.65
C LEU A 677 10.80 37.73 36.55
N VAL A 678 10.25 37.31 35.40
CA VAL A 678 9.84 38.20 34.29
C VAL A 678 8.66 39.10 34.69
N GLY A 679 7.80 38.63 35.61
CA GLY A 679 6.67 39.43 36.12
C GLY A 679 7.07 40.64 36.98
N LEU A 680 8.34 40.78 37.36
CA LEU A 680 8.84 41.92 38.15
C LEU A 680 9.14 43.12 37.24
N VAL A 681 8.60 44.30 37.56
CA VAL A 681 8.76 45.51 36.76
C VAL A 681 10.24 45.92 36.69
N GLY A 682 10.80 45.91 35.47
CA GLY A 682 12.19 46.28 35.21
C GLY A 682 13.22 45.17 35.41
N SER A 683 12.80 43.91 35.55
CA SER A 683 13.73 42.77 35.54
C SER A 683 14.24 42.46 34.13
N ASP A 684 15.53 42.19 34.04
CA ASP A 684 16.18 41.65 32.85
C ASP A 684 16.57 40.20 33.16
N VAL A 685 15.96 39.25 32.45
CA VAL A 685 16.07 37.82 32.74
C VAL A 685 16.74 37.12 31.57
N GLU A 686 17.99 36.73 31.76
CA GLU A 686 18.79 35.96 30.81
C GLU A 686 18.75 34.47 31.17
N VAL A 687 18.52 33.60 30.19
CA VAL A 687 18.43 32.15 30.37
C VAL A 687 19.42 31.46 29.45
N ASN A 688 20.44 30.84 30.04
CA ASN A 688 21.50 30.15 29.32
C ASN A 688 21.35 28.63 29.49
N LEU A 689 21.34 27.88 28.38
CA LEU A 689 21.27 26.42 28.37
C LEU A 689 22.64 25.84 28.01
N GLU A 690 23.25 25.14 28.95
CA GLU A 690 24.52 24.43 28.75
C GLU A 690 24.28 22.93 28.58
N ILE A 691 24.91 22.32 27.56
CA ILE A 691 24.78 20.89 27.25
C ILE A 691 26.18 20.28 27.35
N GLN A 692 26.38 19.38 28.31
CA GLN A 692 27.63 18.63 28.49
C GLN A 692 27.36 17.13 28.27
N ALA A 693 28.20 16.48 27.45
CA ALA A 693 28.15 15.05 27.21
C ALA A 693 29.56 14.45 27.34
N SER A 694 29.73 13.49 28.24
CA SER A 694 30.97 12.71 28.35
C SER A 694 30.80 11.40 27.58
N ILE A 695 31.65 11.18 26.58
CA ILE A 695 31.55 10.04 25.64
C ILE A 695 32.90 9.29 25.66
N PRO A 696 33.09 8.34 26.58
CA PRO A 696 34.40 7.73 26.84
C PRO A 696 34.98 6.92 25.66
N GLU A 697 34.13 6.39 24.78
CA GLU A 697 34.52 5.55 23.64
C GLU A 697 34.73 6.35 22.34
N GLY A 698 34.65 7.69 22.42
CA GLY A 698 34.75 8.59 21.27
C GLY A 698 33.44 8.79 20.52
N VAL A 699 33.34 9.91 19.78
CA VAL A 699 32.14 10.29 19.02
C VAL A 699 32.29 9.85 17.55
N PRO A 700 31.37 9.05 16.99
CA PRO A 700 31.42 8.67 15.57
C PRO A 700 31.33 9.88 14.64
N ASP A 701 32.10 9.88 13.54
CA ASP A 701 32.18 10.99 12.57
C ASP A 701 30.83 11.51 12.07
N LYS A 702 29.88 10.60 11.86
CA LYS A 702 28.52 10.96 11.41
C LYS A 702 27.80 11.78 12.48
N THR A 703 27.85 11.34 13.73
CA THR A 703 27.24 12.04 14.87
C THR A 703 27.90 13.40 15.11
N MET A 704 29.22 13.48 14.95
CA MET A 704 29.96 14.74 15.08
C MET A 704 29.50 15.76 14.02
N ARG A 705 29.32 15.34 12.76
CA ARG A 705 28.80 16.19 11.68
C ARG A 705 27.35 16.61 11.95
N ASP A 706 26.48 15.65 12.24
CA ASP A 706 25.05 15.89 12.47
C ASP A 706 24.82 16.88 13.63
N VAL A 707 25.57 16.73 14.74
CA VAL A 707 25.47 17.64 15.90
C VAL A 707 26.03 19.02 15.57
N SER A 708 27.18 19.13 14.90
CA SER A 708 27.78 20.41 14.55
C SER A 708 26.94 21.22 13.56
N GLU A 709 26.32 20.55 12.58
CA GLU A 709 25.40 21.17 11.62
C GLU A 709 24.14 21.68 12.34
N ASN A 710 23.56 20.87 13.23
CA ASN A 710 22.40 21.28 14.01
C ASN A 710 22.69 22.44 14.97
N CYS A 711 23.85 22.45 15.65
CA CYS A 711 24.26 23.58 16.50
C CYS A 711 24.43 24.87 15.69
N SER A 712 24.92 24.77 14.45
CA SER A 712 25.02 25.92 13.53
C SER A 712 23.64 26.44 13.11
N VAL A 713 22.71 25.55 12.76
CA VAL A 713 21.32 25.91 12.38
C VAL A 713 20.55 26.52 13.55
N LEU A 714 20.76 25.97 14.76
CA LEU A 714 20.13 26.43 15.99
C LEU A 714 20.84 27.65 16.62
N LYS A 715 21.88 28.18 15.97
CA LYS A 715 22.62 29.39 16.36
C LYS A 715 23.22 29.33 17.77
N PHE A 716 23.82 28.21 18.14
CA PHE A 716 24.61 28.12 19.38
C PHE A 716 25.75 29.14 19.34
N GLU A 717 25.92 29.93 20.41
CA GLU A 717 26.96 30.97 20.48
C GLU A 717 28.38 30.37 20.53
N THR A 718 28.53 29.24 21.23
CA THR A 718 29.79 28.48 21.33
C THR A 718 29.49 26.98 21.37
N PHE A 719 30.13 26.18 20.51
CA PHE A 719 30.06 24.72 20.53
C PHE A 719 31.35 24.12 19.93
N GLY A 720 31.73 22.92 20.39
CA GLY A 720 32.91 22.20 19.91
C GLY A 720 33.04 20.84 20.58
N PHE A 721 33.74 19.91 19.93
CA PHE A 721 34.17 18.65 20.52
C PHE A 721 35.62 18.82 20.95
N GLU A 722 35.93 18.50 22.21
CA GLU A 722 37.30 18.56 22.72
C GLU A 722 37.99 17.22 22.43
N GLU A 723 39.21 17.28 21.89
CA GLU A 723 40.10 16.10 21.82
C GLU A 723 40.61 15.80 23.23
N SER A 724 40.60 14.52 23.62
CA SER A 724 41.08 14.04 24.91
C SER A 724 42.58 14.26 25.12
#